data_AF-A0A448IIP4-F1
#
_entry.id   AF-A0A448IIP4-F1
#
_cell.length_a   1.000
_cell.length_b   1.000
_cell.length_c   1.000
_cell.angle_alpha   90.00
_cell.angle_beta   90.00
_cell.angle_gamma   90.00
#
_symmetry.space_group_name_H-M   'P 1'
#
loop_
_entity.id
_entity.type
_entity.pdbx_description
1 polymer ?
#
loop_
_entity_poly.entity_id
_entity_poly.type
_entity_poly.pdbx_seq_one_letter_code
_entity_poly.pdbx_strand_id
1 'polypeptide(L)'
;MREGGGSVDHGRYVGRVGALAVALGIGIALGSSPGTAWAEPDASSSSSADSETSSSVDAGTVKTRSGRGTSDSAESQTTSASSDDDDEIAASQEASPSPSSRHKKADDVEDLPTEVQSEVDEPEEMAAPEQDASEITVDTEPAATPVTTAEPAADVAVTTDAAPKVTQRVLTTAVDTSPAAPPQHPGDATLLWSLLGAARRPVDSEQSSFVAAVPNTAPTLTSTYAGKPSSSTSRITGRVRVTDSDGDKLTFTVLAPEKGAATVDSRGNFTYTPTVAFRHSIAGIPNTVFFDRVTIIASDGNGGSVTAYFDLPVRPLNARPSAKATIGKANPATGAVTGKITASDRDGDVVTYSTPATTARGSVVVGSDGSFVYTPTPEARAAATSLSKRSDRFTVTVNDGHGGIATITVSVKIAPPGSNKAPVARTPGFVLNGFRDSDGLVEGYVEVSDPEGFALTYGIGAGVNPGVGSLAVDATTGRFVFVPTQSAREAAHGTSGEDTVRFTVTASDGSASATVEVTVPISPKAPAATNTLESGQWLEVGKYLQSNNGRFRLYMQGDGNLVLYDEAQNHKALWASGTNGKPGARAAMQGDGNLVVYSGSTGVWSTKTNGWNSARVVIQDDGNMVVYAGSTAVWDRHAGVLRNPPTSGGNFAQKVASFVSNTYGKTVANAAGTFAGECVSLVSQFLLQVHGITSGAWGNAVDYRSGGSGGAQLAARGFVWRNDQSFQNGDILVWGAGTYTSGYGHIGIWYNGKSFDQNSGWHRDVGVRQSGYSQFWSQGYLGYWRKP
;
A
#
# COMPACT_ATOMS: atom_id res chain seq x y z
N MET A 1 -10.52 44.43 7.25
CA MET A 1 -9.28 45.23 7.50
C MET A 1 -8.07 44.35 7.22
N ARG A 2 -6.86 44.94 7.16
CA ARG A 2 -5.60 44.28 6.79
C ARG A 2 -4.69 44.12 8.02
N GLU A 3 -3.47 43.61 7.82
CA GLU A 3 -2.39 43.41 8.82
C GLU A 3 -2.65 42.22 9.78
N GLY A 4 -1.66 41.45 10.24
CA GLY A 4 -0.22 41.36 9.91
C GLY A 4 0.34 40.09 10.58
N GLY A 5 1.46 39.49 10.20
CA GLY A 5 2.56 39.99 9.37
C GLY A 5 3.88 39.98 10.17
N GLY A 6 4.40 38.81 10.53
CA GLY A 6 5.62 38.69 11.33
C GLY A 6 6.26 37.31 11.28
N SER A 7 7.53 37.27 10.86
CA SER A 7 8.39 36.08 10.86
C SER A 7 9.80 36.52 11.29
N VAL A 8 10.43 35.75 12.17
CA VAL A 8 11.85 35.86 12.56
C VAL A 8 12.38 34.45 12.78
N ASP A 9 13.65 34.21 12.44
CA ASP A 9 14.23 32.88 12.26
C ASP A 9 15.69 32.83 12.81
N HIS A 10 16.22 31.61 12.95
CA HIS A 10 17.60 31.22 13.31
C HIS A 10 18.12 31.47 14.74
N GLY A 11 18.70 30.40 15.33
CA GLY A 11 19.47 30.43 16.58
C GLY A 11 19.91 29.05 17.10
N ARG A 12 21.02 28.49 16.56
CA ARG A 12 21.56 27.16 16.95
C ARG A 12 22.88 27.26 17.74
N TYR A 13 22.98 26.55 18.88
CA TYR A 13 24.21 25.90 19.42
C TYR A 13 23.73 24.67 20.23
N VAL A 14 24.15 23.42 19.95
CA VAL A 14 25.43 22.75 20.31
C VAL A 14 25.70 22.75 21.83
N GLY A 15 25.94 21.63 22.54
CA GLY A 15 25.89 20.20 22.16
C GLY A 15 27.01 19.35 22.81
N ARG A 16 26.65 18.26 23.53
CA ARG A 16 27.47 17.10 23.99
C ARG A 16 26.48 16.08 24.59
N VAL A 17 26.28 14.85 24.08
CA VAL A 17 27.19 13.68 23.94
C VAL A 17 27.37 12.91 25.25
N GLY A 18 26.83 11.68 25.28
CA GLY A 18 27.00 10.67 26.33
C GLY A 18 26.32 9.35 25.93
N ALA A 19 27.10 8.29 25.69
CA ALA A 19 26.63 6.91 25.47
C ALA A 19 26.47 6.19 26.85
N LEU A 20 25.98 4.95 27.01
CA LEU A 20 25.97 3.78 26.12
C LEU A 20 24.81 2.81 26.48
N ALA A 21 24.61 1.78 25.63
CA ALA A 21 23.63 0.68 25.71
C ALA A 21 23.88 -0.32 26.89
N VAL A 22 23.18 -1.45 27.12
CA VAL A 22 22.55 -2.47 26.24
C VAL A 22 21.27 -3.09 26.85
N ALA A 23 20.45 -3.65 25.97
CA ALA A 23 19.15 -4.31 26.16
C ALA A 23 19.04 -5.43 27.22
N LEU A 24 17.79 -5.73 27.56
CA LEU A 24 17.22 -7.09 27.55
C LEU A 24 15.80 -7.02 26.94
N GLY A 25 15.33 -8.10 26.34
CA GLY A 25 13.98 -8.15 25.75
C GLY A 25 13.40 -9.56 25.76
N ILE A 26 12.09 -9.66 25.59
CA ILE A 26 11.31 -10.84 25.20
C ILE A 26 9.97 -10.32 24.67
N GLY A 27 9.55 -10.80 23.51
CA GLY A 27 8.20 -10.60 22.96
C GLY A 27 7.66 -11.97 22.57
N ILE A 28 6.53 -12.37 23.17
CA ILE A 28 5.92 -13.70 22.94
C ILE A 28 4.92 -13.59 21.80
N ALA A 29 4.96 -14.56 20.87
CA ALA A 29 4.03 -14.67 19.77
C ALA A 29 3.10 -15.90 19.94
N LEU A 30 1.83 -15.70 19.59
CA LEU A 30 0.81 -16.73 19.37
C LEU A 30 -0.03 -16.25 18.17
N GLY A 31 -0.47 -17.07 17.21
CA GLY A 31 -0.19 -18.50 17.03
C GLY A 31 -1.28 -19.14 16.15
N SER A 32 -0.97 -19.51 14.91
CA SER A 32 -1.91 -20.15 13.99
C SER A 32 -1.18 -21.01 12.95
N SER A 33 -1.53 -22.29 12.88
CA SER A 33 -0.91 -23.31 12.02
C SER A 33 -1.89 -23.81 10.94
N PRO A 34 -1.59 -24.82 10.08
CA PRO A 34 -1.07 -24.51 8.76
C PRO A 34 -1.87 -25.13 7.59
N GLY A 35 -1.67 -24.61 6.38
CA GLY A 35 -2.07 -25.24 5.12
C GLY A 35 -0.86 -25.87 4.41
N THR A 36 -1.00 -27.10 3.91
CA THR A 36 0.10 -27.90 3.34
C THR A 36 0.25 -27.75 1.83
N ALA A 37 1.49 -27.80 1.34
CA ALA A 37 1.84 -28.14 -0.03
C ALA A 37 3.07 -29.08 0.00
N TRP A 38 3.08 -30.08 -0.88
CA TRP A 38 4.18 -31.05 -1.05
C TRP A 38 5.07 -30.66 -2.25
N ALA A 39 6.27 -31.23 -2.34
CA ALA A 39 7.32 -30.82 -3.29
C ALA A 39 7.82 -31.96 -4.20
N GLU A 40 8.24 -31.57 -5.42
CA GLU A 40 9.40 -32.10 -6.19
C GLU A 40 9.39 -33.58 -6.64
N PRO A 41 10.38 -34.07 -7.45
CA PRO A 41 11.55 -33.43 -8.10
C PRO A 41 11.37 -33.34 -9.65
N ASP A 42 12.35 -33.13 -10.56
CA ASP A 42 13.84 -33.10 -10.51
C ASP A 42 14.48 -32.24 -11.65
N ALA A 43 15.81 -32.05 -11.56
CA ALA A 43 16.88 -31.85 -12.57
C ALA A 43 16.60 -31.43 -14.04
N SER A 44 17.50 -30.73 -14.75
CA SER A 44 18.96 -30.56 -14.57
C SER A 44 19.47 -29.22 -15.12
N SER A 45 20.71 -28.85 -14.76
CA SER A 45 21.38 -27.62 -15.20
C SER A 45 22.74 -27.88 -15.87
N SER A 46 23.18 -26.96 -16.72
CA SER A 46 24.60 -26.76 -17.03
C SER A 46 24.87 -25.28 -17.31
N SER A 47 26.10 -24.84 -17.10
CA SER A 47 26.48 -23.44 -16.98
C SER A 47 27.52 -23.01 -18.01
N SER A 48 27.40 -21.76 -18.46
CA SER A 48 28.50 -20.98 -19.03
C SER A 48 28.43 -19.59 -18.42
N ALA A 49 29.54 -19.12 -17.86
CA ALA A 49 29.71 -17.73 -17.46
C ALA A 49 30.80 -17.12 -18.35
N ASP A 50 30.55 -15.92 -18.86
CA ASP A 50 31.57 -15.02 -19.37
C ASP A 50 31.16 -13.59 -19.03
N SER A 51 32.16 -12.73 -18.82
CA SER A 51 32.02 -11.35 -18.33
C SER A 51 32.12 -10.32 -19.47
N GLU A 52 32.35 -9.05 -19.10
CA GLU A 52 32.43 -7.84 -19.95
C GLU A 52 31.09 -7.13 -20.25
N THR A 53 30.97 -5.80 -20.23
CA THR A 53 31.75 -4.76 -19.51
C THR A 53 30.85 -3.53 -19.34
N SER A 54 30.85 -2.91 -18.16
CA SER A 54 30.03 -1.72 -17.87
C SER A 54 30.77 -0.42 -18.18
N SER A 55 30.08 0.54 -18.79
CA SER A 55 30.57 1.91 -18.99
C SER A 55 29.47 2.94 -18.71
N SER A 56 29.49 3.51 -17.51
CA SER A 56 28.64 4.63 -17.09
C SER A 56 29.51 5.84 -16.81
N VAL A 57 29.34 6.92 -17.57
CA VAL A 57 30.07 8.19 -17.41
C VAL A 57 29.13 9.23 -16.79
N ASP A 58 29.67 10.09 -15.92
CA ASP A 58 28.92 10.92 -14.98
C ASP A 58 28.80 12.41 -15.38
N ALA A 59 27.86 13.11 -14.72
CA ALA A 59 27.71 14.55 -14.53
C ALA A 59 27.36 15.46 -15.74
N GLY A 60 26.40 16.38 -15.53
CA GLY A 60 25.98 17.34 -16.57
C GLY A 60 24.92 18.40 -16.20
N THR A 61 24.82 18.86 -14.96
CA THR A 61 23.73 19.76 -14.52
C THR A 61 24.03 21.25 -14.74
N VAL A 62 23.26 21.95 -15.60
CA VAL A 62 23.30 23.42 -15.78
C VAL A 62 21.88 24.04 -15.84
N LYS A 63 21.76 25.32 -15.45
CA LYS A 63 20.49 26.04 -15.18
C LYS A 63 19.99 26.94 -16.32
N THR A 64 18.67 27.22 -16.30
CA THR A 64 17.98 28.40 -16.90
C THR A 64 17.96 28.47 -18.45
N ARG A 65 17.06 29.22 -19.12
CA ARG A 65 16.34 30.46 -18.73
C ARG A 65 14.98 30.64 -19.43
N SER A 66 14.12 31.47 -18.84
CA SER A 66 12.80 31.91 -19.33
C SER A 66 12.79 32.69 -20.67
N GLY A 67 11.77 32.45 -21.51
CA GLY A 67 10.72 33.47 -21.70
C GLY A 67 10.22 33.85 -23.10
N ARG A 68 8.90 34.09 -23.19
CA ARG A 68 8.12 34.87 -24.22
C ARG A 68 8.05 34.30 -25.66
N GLY A 69 6.97 34.50 -26.42
CA GLY A 69 5.68 35.19 -26.15
C GLY A 69 4.54 34.68 -27.07
N THR A 70 3.26 34.87 -26.71
CA THR A 70 2.35 35.92 -27.26
C THR A 70 2.08 35.77 -28.77
N SER A 71 0.94 35.21 -29.17
CA SER A 71 -0.31 35.94 -29.55
C SER A 71 -0.37 36.19 -31.08
N ASP A 72 -1.48 36.49 -31.76
CA ASP A 72 -2.90 36.74 -31.39
C ASP A 72 -3.80 36.51 -32.64
N SER A 73 -5.13 36.47 -32.48
CA SER A 73 -6.14 36.91 -33.49
C SER A 73 -6.26 36.14 -34.84
N ALA A 74 -7.34 36.23 -35.64
CA ALA A 74 -8.76 36.56 -35.38
C ALA A 74 -9.67 36.19 -36.59
N GLU A 75 -10.94 35.85 -36.29
CA GLU A 75 -12.22 36.19 -36.98
C GLU A 75 -12.51 36.03 -38.51
N SER A 76 -13.82 36.16 -38.82
CA SER A 76 -14.53 36.18 -40.13
C SER A 76 -14.63 34.84 -40.88
N GLN A 77 -15.78 34.17 -41.02
CA GLN A 77 -17.14 34.55 -41.47
C GLN A 77 -17.30 34.89 -42.97
N THR A 78 -18.08 34.04 -43.66
CA THR A 78 -19.05 34.28 -44.75
C THR A 78 -20.07 33.11 -44.69
N THR A 79 -21.39 33.28 -44.49
CA THR A 79 -22.46 33.67 -45.46
C THR A 79 -22.47 32.82 -46.74
N SER A 80 -23.58 32.20 -47.19
CA SER A 80 -25.02 32.55 -47.14
C SER A 80 -25.92 31.27 -47.10
N ALA A 81 -27.12 31.22 -46.50
CA ALA A 81 -28.46 31.57 -47.04
C ALA A 81 -28.79 30.95 -48.43
N SER A 82 -29.97 30.37 -48.72
CA SER A 82 -31.27 30.15 -48.01
C SER A 82 -31.96 28.86 -48.57
N SER A 83 -33.25 28.49 -48.52
CA SER A 83 -34.55 29.03 -48.03
C SER A 83 -35.68 27.97 -48.21
N ASP A 84 -36.73 27.85 -47.39
CA ASP A 84 -36.90 28.19 -45.95
C ASP A 84 -37.50 27.00 -45.14
N ASP A 85 -38.74 26.83 -44.63
CA ASP A 85 -40.04 27.57 -44.59
C ASP A 85 -40.83 27.19 -43.27
N ASP A 86 -42.12 27.56 -43.12
CA ASP A 86 -43.03 27.52 -41.91
C ASP A 86 -43.46 26.11 -41.37
N ASP A 87 -43.91 25.91 -40.10
CA ASP A 87 -45.16 26.44 -39.46
C ASP A 87 -45.11 26.58 -37.90
N GLU A 88 -46.03 27.36 -37.31
CA GLU A 88 -46.06 27.79 -35.88
C GLU A 88 -46.61 26.77 -34.86
N ILE A 89 -46.29 26.95 -33.56
CA ILE A 89 -47.23 27.38 -32.48
C ILE A 89 -46.46 27.80 -31.21
N ALA A 90 -46.94 28.86 -30.55
CA ALA A 90 -46.43 29.51 -29.32
C ALA A 90 -46.31 28.58 -28.07
N ALA A 91 -45.61 28.91 -26.98
CA ALA A 91 -45.40 30.24 -26.40
C ALA A 91 -44.13 30.40 -25.52
N SER A 92 -43.83 31.65 -25.18
CA SER A 92 -42.52 32.11 -24.68
C SER A 92 -42.59 32.79 -23.30
N GLN A 93 -41.44 32.82 -22.60
CA GLN A 93 -41.01 33.86 -21.64
C GLN A 93 -41.78 34.04 -20.30
N GLU A 94 -41.18 34.57 -19.23
CA GLU A 94 -39.80 34.44 -18.72
C GLU A 94 -39.71 34.90 -17.24
N ALA A 95 -38.54 34.73 -16.63
CA ALA A 95 -37.99 35.48 -15.48
C ALA A 95 -38.66 35.40 -14.08
N SER A 96 -37.79 35.22 -13.07
CA SER A 96 -38.11 35.32 -11.63
C SER A 96 -38.12 36.78 -11.14
N PRO A 97 -38.66 37.09 -9.94
CA PRO A 97 -37.79 37.03 -8.74
C PRO A 97 -38.48 36.66 -7.40
N SER A 98 -37.65 36.48 -6.37
CA SER A 98 -37.98 36.41 -4.92
C SER A 98 -37.48 37.68 -4.21
N PRO A 99 -37.72 37.92 -2.90
CA PRO A 99 -38.75 37.44 -1.94
C PRO A 99 -39.40 38.61 -1.13
N SER A 100 -40.18 38.36 -0.05
CA SER A 100 -40.05 39.02 1.30
C SER A 100 -41.32 39.11 2.21
N SER A 101 -41.16 38.71 3.49
CA SER A 101 -41.67 39.30 4.77
C SER A 101 -43.16 39.45 5.20
N ARG A 102 -43.43 38.95 6.43
CA ARG A 102 -44.12 39.57 7.62
C ARG A 102 -45.66 39.60 7.82
N HIS A 103 -46.10 38.81 8.81
CA HIS A 103 -46.94 39.12 10.00
C HIS A 103 -48.16 40.09 9.96
N LYS A 104 -49.34 39.55 10.33
CA LYS A 104 -50.20 39.84 11.54
C LYS A 104 -51.32 38.75 11.60
N LYS A 105 -51.84 38.25 12.73
CA LYS A 105 -52.61 38.83 13.88
C LYS A 105 -53.97 39.43 13.45
N ALA A 106 -55.13 39.18 14.10
CA ALA A 106 -55.41 38.53 15.39
C ALA A 106 -56.90 38.02 15.49
N ASP A 107 -57.35 37.69 16.73
CA ASP A 107 -58.75 37.63 17.22
C ASP A 107 -59.62 36.39 16.78
N ASP A 108 -60.60 35.84 17.54
CA ASP A 108 -61.11 36.13 18.92
C ASP A 108 -61.94 34.96 19.58
N VAL A 109 -62.25 35.10 20.90
CA VAL A 109 -63.39 34.54 21.73
C VAL A 109 -63.55 33.02 22.11
N GLU A 110 -63.62 32.78 23.44
CA GLU A 110 -64.44 31.89 24.36
C GLU A 110 -64.99 30.49 23.93
N ASP A 111 -65.35 29.51 24.79
CA ASP A 111 -65.66 29.46 26.26
C ASP A 111 -65.31 28.07 26.91
N LEU A 112 -65.48 27.91 28.24
CA LEU A 112 -65.24 26.71 29.07
C LEU A 112 -66.54 25.90 29.40
N PRO A 113 -66.46 24.68 29.98
CA PRO A 113 -66.42 24.50 31.46
C PRO A 113 -65.59 23.26 31.92
N THR A 114 -65.59 22.77 33.17
CA THR A 114 -65.36 23.36 34.52
C THR A 114 -65.27 22.19 35.54
N GLU A 115 -64.14 22.12 36.26
CA GLU A 115 -63.85 21.57 37.61
C GLU A 115 -64.90 20.79 38.46
N VAL A 116 -64.44 19.71 39.15
CA VAL A 116 -64.76 19.33 40.57
C VAL A 116 -63.51 18.62 41.19
N GLN A 117 -63.39 18.61 42.53
CA GLN A 117 -62.20 18.28 43.36
C GLN A 117 -62.41 17.05 44.30
N SER A 118 -61.32 16.43 44.80
CA SER A 118 -61.13 15.75 46.13
C SER A 118 -59.88 14.82 46.07
N GLU A 119 -58.75 15.07 46.74
CA GLU A 119 -58.39 14.93 48.18
C GLU A 119 -57.81 13.55 48.60
N VAL A 120 -56.58 13.61 49.13
CA VAL A 120 -55.95 12.89 50.28
C VAL A 120 -56.30 11.41 50.55
N ASP A 121 -55.30 10.50 50.49
CA ASP A 121 -54.57 10.01 51.69
C ASP A 121 -53.27 9.22 51.35
N GLU A 122 -52.41 8.96 52.34
CA GLU A 122 -51.33 7.94 52.26
C GLU A 122 -51.69 6.68 53.13
N PRO A 123 -50.78 5.86 53.72
CA PRO A 123 -50.83 4.42 53.42
C PRO A 123 -51.09 3.50 54.63
N GLU A 124 -51.66 2.32 54.37
CA GLU A 124 -51.64 1.21 55.33
C GLU A 124 -50.71 0.07 54.92
N GLU A 125 -50.03 -0.45 55.95
CA GLU A 125 -49.15 -1.62 55.96
C GLU A 125 -49.97 -2.86 56.38
N MET A 126 -49.64 -4.07 55.88
CA MET A 126 -49.58 -5.34 56.66
C MET A 126 -49.66 -6.64 55.82
N ALA A 127 -49.18 -7.72 56.46
CA ALA A 127 -49.55 -9.13 56.30
C ALA A 127 -49.17 -9.89 55.00
N ALA A 128 -48.33 -10.92 55.21
CA ALA A 128 -48.41 -12.17 54.45
C ALA A 128 -49.43 -13.12 55.10
N PRO A 129 -49.85 -14.18 54.40
CA PRO A 129 -50.22 -15.44 55.05
C PRO A 129 -49.40 -16.64 54.51
N GLU A 130 -49.69 -17.82 55.06
CA GLU A 130 -48.78 -18.97 55.10
C GLU A 130 -49.09 -20.10 54.08
N GLN A 131 -48.51 -21.28 54.36
CA GLN A 131 -48.42 -22.50 53.56
C GLN A 131 -49.76 -23.22 53.35
N ASP A 132 -49.78 -24.14 52.37
CA ASP A 132 -50.47 -25.44 52.51
C ASP A 132 -49.64 -26.55 51.81
N ALA A 133 -49.94 -27.82 52.04
CA ALA A 133 -49.03 -28.96 51.80
C ALA A 133 -49.71 -30.24 51.23
N SER A 134 -48.99 -31.37 51.28
CA SER A 134 -49.38 -32.75 50.86
C SER A 134 -49.39 -33.03 49.33
N GLU A 135 -49.24 -34.28 48.82
CA GLU A 135 -49.14 -35.59 49.50
C GLU A 135 -48.21 -36.63 48.81
N ILE A 136 -47.43 -37.33 49.63
CA ILE A 136 -46.85 -38.71 49.59
C ILE A 136 -46.81 -39.54 48.28
N THR A 137 -45.65 -40.15 48.01
CA THR A 137 -45.49 -41.61 47.72
C THR A 137 -44.08 -42.10 48.11
N VAL A 138 -43.92 -43.41 48.33
CA VAL A 138 -42.77 -44.04 49.04
C VAL A 138 -42.31 -45.30 48.30
N ASP A 139 -41.00 -45.53 48.14
CA ASP A 139 -40.39 -46.83 48.52
C ASP A 139 -38.84 -46.82 48.71
N THR A 140 -38.42 -47.70 49.63
CA THR A 140 -37.14 -48.37 49.95
C THR A 140 -35.73 -47.84 49.60
N GLU A 141 -34.92 -47.74 50.66
CA GLU A 141 -33.44 -47.85 50.71
C GLU A 141 -33.00 -49.34 50.80
N PRO A 142 -31.70 -49.72 50.66
CA PRO A 142 -30.83 -49.73 51.86
C PRO A 142 -29.30 -49.50 51.66
N ALA A 143 -28.74 -48.65 52.52
CA ALA A 143 -27.47 -48.67 53.25
C ALA A 143 -26.21 -49.40 52.73
N ALA A 144 -25.10 -48.65 52.70
CA ALA A 144 -23.78 -49.11 53.18
C ALA A 144 -22.89 -47.92 53.64
N THR A 145 -22.01 -48.17 54.63
CA THR A 145 -21.14 -47.17 55.29
C THR A 145 -19.79 -46.91 54.59
N PRO A 146 -19.10 -45.77 54.88
CA PRO A 146 -17.91 -45.34 54.12
C PRO A 146 -16.61 -46.11 54.46
N VAL A 147 -15.65 -46.09 53.53
CA VAL A 147 -14.29 -46.63 53.71
C VAL A 147 -13.24 -45.64 53.17
N THR A 148 -12.13 -45.53 53.89
CA THR A 148 -11.02 -44.58 53.71
C THR A 148 -9.94 -45.09 52.73
N THR A 149 -9.01 -44.18 52.36
CA THR A 149 -7.55 -44.40 52.15
C THR A 149 -7.01 -44.43 50.71
N ALA A 150 -5.78 -43.92 50.59
CA ALA A 150 -4.73 -44.21 49.59
C ALA A 150 -4.77 -43.51 48.21
N GLU A 151 -4.22 -42.29 48.17
CA GLU A 151 -3.18 -42.01 47.16
C GLU A 151 -1.90 -42.78 47.51
N PRO A 152 -1.11 -43.25 46.52
CA PRO A 152 0.17 -43.91 46.79
C PRO A 152 1.26 -42.89 47.17
N ALA A 153 2.18 -43.29 48.05
CA ALA A 153 3.24 -42.43 48.57
C ALA A 153 4.64 -42.98 48.27
N ALA A 154 5.63 -42.07 48.37
CA ALA A 154 7.07 -42.35 48.46
C ALA A 154 7.75 -42.81 47.14
N ASP A 155 9.08 -42.69 46.98
CA ASP A 155 10.12 -42.53 48.01
C ASP A 155 11.31 -41.64 47.59
N VAL A 156 11.91 -40.95 48.57
CA VAL A 156 13.36 -40.70 48.83
C VAL A 156 14.29 -40.25 47.65
N ALA A 157 15.21 -39.28 47.81
CA ALA A 157 15.94 -38.85 49.02
C ALA A 157 16.14 -37.32 49.14
N VAL A 158 16.33 -36.87 50.38
CA VAL A 158 17.01 -35.59 50.71
C VAL A 158 18.41 -35.91 51.25
N THR A 159 19.44 -35.23 50.74
CA THR A 159 20.77 -35.20 51.37
C THR A 159 21.23 -33.75 51.56
N THR A 160 21.75 -33.46 52.74
CA THR A 160 22.24 -32.14 53.14
C THR A 160 23.77 -32.10 53.10
N ASP A 161 24.38 -31.16 52.38
CA ASP A 161 25.69 -30.63 52.78
C ASP A 161 26.04 -29.26 52.15
N ALA A 162 27.04 -28.60 52.77
CA ALA A 162 28.02 -27.66 52.22
C ALA A 162 27.56 -26.44 51.40
N ALA A 163 27.62 -25.27 52.03
CA ALA A 163 27.71 -23.99 51.32
C ALA A 163 29.13 -23.77 50.74
N PRO A 164 29.29 -23.29 49.49
CA PRO A 164 30.61 -23.01 48.90
C PRO A 164 31.19 -21.68 49.39
N LYS A 165 32.51 -21.62 49.53
CA LYS A 165 33.29 -20.41 49.86
C LYS A 165 34.66 -20.48 49.17
N VAL A 166 35.37 -19.34 49.09
CA VAL A 166 36.69 -19.17 48.45
C VAL A 166 36.55 -19.18 46.90
N THR A 167 37.12 -18.26 46.12
CA THR A 167 38.43 -17.58 46.27
C THR A 167 38.40 -16.10 45.92
N GLN A 168 38.99 -15.26 46.78
CA GLN A 168 39.63 -13.99 46.37
C GLN A 168 41.15 -14.14 46.60
N ARG A 169 41.97 -13.55 45.72
CA ARG A 169 43.42 -13.73 45.76
C ARG A 169 44.11 -12.55 46.45
N VAL A 170 45.09 -12.89 47.28
CA VAL A 170 45.81 -12.00 48.20
C VAL A 170 46.75 -11.02 47.48
N LEU A 171 46.88 -9.81 48.01
CA LEU A 171 48.19 -9.16 48.17
C LEU A 171 48.28 -8.53 49.58
N THR A 172 49.35 -8.83 50.32
CA THR A 172 49.52 -8.51 51.75
C THR A 172 50.54 -7.41 51.99
N THR A 173 50.29 -6.56 52.97
CA THR A 173 51.31 -6.17 53.97
C THR A 173 50.60 -5.96 55.31
N ALA A 174 51.23 -6.36 56.42
CA ALA A 174 50.66 -6.29 57.75
C ALA A 174 51.62 -5.62 58.73
N VAL A 175 51.07 -4.99 59.77
CA VAL A 175 51.58 -5.00 61.15
C VAL A 175 50.36 -5.13 62.08
N ASP A 176 50.58 -5.65 63.29
CA ASP A 176 49.58 -6.25 64.18
C ASP A 176 49.38 -5.46 65.50
N THR A 177 48.49 -5.97 66.35
CA THR A 177 48.29 -5.73 67.79
C THR A 177 47.38 -4.58 68.27
N SER A 178 46.39 -4.99 69.06
CA SER A 178 45.58 -4.19 70.00
C SER A 178 46.38 -3.92 71.29
N PRO A 179 46.03 -2.91 72.12
CA PRO A 179 45.34 -3.26 73.37
C PRO A 179 44.34 -2.21 73.91
N ALA A 180 43.83 -2.50 75.11
CA ALA A 180 42.81 -1.77 75.88
C ALA A 180 43.23 -0.39 76.45
N ALA A 181 42.30 0.24 77.16
CA ALA A 181 42.42 1.49 77.93
C ALA A 181 41.94 1.28 79.39
N PRO A 182 41.98 2.27 80.32
CA PRO A 182 42.80 3.49 80.45
C PRO A 182 43.69 3.33 81.74
N PRO A 183 43.92 4.30 82.69
CA PRO A 183 43.95 5.78 82.71
C PRO A 183 45.25 6.36 83.37
N GLN A 184 45.14 7.58 83.94
CA GLN A 184 45.97 8.27 84.95
C GLN A 184 46.82 9.50 84.49
N HIS A 185 46.91 10.46 85.41
CA HIS A 185 47.51 11.82 85.35
C HIS A 185 48.62 11.93 86.43
N PRO A 186 49.36 13.05 86.60
CA PRO A 186 49.93 14.04 85.65
C PRO A 186 51.44 14.34 85.93
N GLY A 187 52.06 15.25 85.15
CA GLY A 187 53.43 15.82 85.40
C GLY A 187 54.59 14.94 84.90
N ASP A 188 55.80 15.44 84.60
CA ASP A 188 56.36 16.81 84.50
C ASP A 188 57.30 16.84 83.25
N ALA A 189 57.52 17.91 82.48
CA ALA A 189 57.64 19.35 82.74
C ALA A 189 59.03 19.80 83.27
N THR A 190 60.06 19.77 82.40
CA THR A 190 61.41 20.34 82.65
C THR A 190 61.99 20.95 81.37
N LEU A 191 62.71 22.08 81.32
CA LEU A 191 62.92 23.27 82.18
C LEU A 191 63.44 24.40 81.23
N LEU A 192 63.25 25.72 81.40
CA LEU A 192 62.37 26.54 82.24
C LEU A 192 62.21 27.94 81.55
N TRP A 193 61.61 28.92 82.23
CA TRP A 193 61.46 30.33 81.84
C TRP A 193 62.79 31.06 81.49
N SER A 194 62.70 32.24 80.83
CA SER A 194 63.34 33.46 81.36
C SER A 194 62.92 34.80 80.73
N LEU A 195 63.20 35.84 81.52
CA LEU A 195 62.81 37.25 81.46
C LEU A 195 63.02 38.01 80.13
N LEU A 196 62.10 38.96 79.93
CA LEU A 196 62.31 40.33 79.44
C LEU A 196 63.76 40.85 79.59
N GLY A 197 64.50 40.97 78.48
CA GLY A 197 65.92 41.35 78.46
C GLY A 197 66.29 42.45 77.45
N ALA A 198 66.22 43.71 77.88
CA ALA A 198 66.97 44.86 77.37
C ALA A 198 67.13 45.06 75.83
N ALA A 199 66.02 45.34 75.12
CA ALA A 199 66.06 46.05 73.83
C ALA A 199 65.67 47.54 73.97
N ARG A 200 66.46 48.31 74.73
CA ARG A 200 66.50 49.79 74.60
C ARG A 200 67.38 50.08 73.37
N ARG A 201 67.08 50.92 72.38
CA ARG A 201 66.36 52.22 72.30
C ARG A 201 65.95 52.47 70.81
N PRO A 202 65.25 53.58 70.46
CA PRO A 202 64.46 54.51 71.28
C PRO A 202 62.99 54.62 70.82
N VAL A 203 62.20 55.31 71.66
CA VAL A 203 61.13 56.29 71.34
C VAL A 203 60.77 56.44 69.85
N ASP A 204 59.52 56.11 69.52
CA ASP A 204 58.55 57.14 69.11
C ASP A 204 57.16 56.81 69.65
N SER A 205 56.31 57.83 69.78
CA SER A 205 55.04 57.75 70.52
C SER A 205 53.83 58.04 69.66
N GLU A 206 52.97 57.04 69.42
CA GLU A 206 51.58 57.25 69.04
C GLU A 206 50.62 56.37 69.86
N GLN A 207 49.38 56.84 70.00
CA GLN A 207 48.35 56.21 70.81
C GLN A 207 47.61 55.12 70.02
N SER A 208 47.83 53.86 70.36
CA SER A 208 46.89 52.77 70.00
C SER A 208 46.02 52.43 71.20
N SER A 209 44.84 53.05 71.25
CA SER A 209 43.78 52.66 72.16
C SER A 209 43.24 51.28 71.78
N PHE A 210 43.60 50.26 72.57
CA PHE A 210 42.86 49.00 72.58
C PHE A 210 41.47 49.24 73.16
N VAL A 211 40.55 49.69 72.31
CA VAL A 211 39.11 49.63 72.59
C VAL A 211 38.78 48.16 72.80
N ALA A 212 38.32 47.80 73.99
CA ALA A 212 37.82 46.45 74.24
C ALA A 212 36.68 46.19 73.23
N ALA A 213 36.78 45.11 72.46
CA ALA A 213 35.73 44.74 71.51
C ALA A 213 34.39 44.64 72.26
N VAL A 214 33.37 45.37 71.78
CA VAL A 214 32.03 45.32 72.36
C VAL A 214 31.56 43.87 72.26
N PRO A 215 31.12 43.23 73.36
CA PRO A 215 30.67 41.85 73.32
C PRO A 215 29.36 41.77 72.53
N ASN A 216 29.40 41.13 71.36
CA ASN A 216 28.27 41.01 70.44
C ASN A 216 27.02 40.44 71.14
N THR A 217 25.94 41.20 71.14
CA THR A 217 24.67 40.82 71.75
C THR A 217 23.79 40.10 70.74
N ALA A 218 23.55 38.80 70.93
CA ALA A 218 22.78 38.02 69.98
C ALA A 218 21.38 38.63 69.71
N PRO A 219 20.92 38.65 68.43
CA PRO A 219 19.76 39.42 68.03
C PRO A 219 18.46 38.89 68.65
N THR A 220 17.58 39.80 69.08
CA THR A 220 16.38 39.45 69.88
C THR A 220 15.10 39.41 69.03
N LEU A 221 14.33 38.33 69.16
CA LEU A 221 13.04 38.15 68.48
C LEU A 221 11.96 39.07 69.07
N THR A 222 11.56 40.10 68.32
CA THR A 222 10.61 41.13 68.78
C THR A 222 9.15 40.74 68.55
N SER A 223 8.83 40.08 67.43
CA SER A 223 7.47 39.62 67.13
C SER A 223 7.41 38.61 65.98
N THR A 224 6.52 37.64 66.05
CA THR A 224 6.16 36.74 64.93
C THR A 224 4.72 36.98 64.48
N TYR A 225 4.45 36.76 63.20
CA TYR A 225 3.10 36.78 62.62
C TYR A 225 2.98 35.77 61.47
N ALA A 226 1.85 35.08 61.39
CA ALA A 226 1.46 34.24 60.25
C ALA A 226 -0.01 34.49 59.90
N GLY A 227 -0.30 34.61 58.60
CA GLY A 227 -1.65 34.74 58.08
C GLY A 227 -2.40 33.40 58.04
N LYS A 228 -3.71 33.45 57.74
CA LYS A 228 -4.53 32.26 57.54
C LYS A 228 -4.23 31.60 56.16
N PRO A 229 -4.27 30.26 56.04
CA PRO A 229 -4.05 29.59 54.76
C PRO A 229 -5.12 29.93 53.73
N SER A 230 -4.66 30.33 52.53
CA SER A 230 -5.46 30.57 51.32
C SER A 230 -6.44 29.43 51.05
N SER A 231 -7.68 29.75 50.68
CA SER A 231 -8.74 28.75 50.48
C SER A 231 -8.45 27.77 49.33
N SER A 232 -7.80 28.22 48.25
CA SER A 232 -7.47 27.37 47.09
C SER A 232 -6.10 26.70 47.22
N THR A 233 -5.06 27.47 47.54
CA THR A 233 -3.66 27.03 47.49
C THR A 233 -3.11 26.56 48.83
N SER A 234 -3.82 26.78 49.94
CA SER A 234 -3.31 26.66 51.32
C SER A 234 -2.03 27.47 51.61
N ARG A 235 -1.61 28.36 50.71
CA ARG A 235 -0.44 29.23 50.88
C ARG A 235 -0.66 30.18 52.05
N ILE A 236 0.38 30.33 52.88
CA ILE A 236 0.44 31.24 54.02
C ILE A 236 1.55 32.26 53.76
N THR A 237 1.28 33.52 54.10
CA THR A 237 2.30 34.57 54.21
C THR A 237 2.42 35.02 55.67
N GLY A 238 3.60 35.46 56.08
CA GLY A 238 3.85 35.89 57.44
C GLY A 238 5.09 36.77 57.54
N ARG A 239 5.47 37.11 58.77
CA ARG A 239 6.64 37.92 59.06
C ARG A 239 7.27 37.57 60.40
N VAL A 240 8.59 37.50 60.43
CA VAL A 240 9.40 37.59 61.65
C VAL A 240 9.95 39.02 61.78
N ARG A 241 9.93 39.60 62.98
CA ARG A 241 10.67 40.82 63.32
C ARG A 241 11.69 40.48 64.40
N VAL A 242 12.91 40.90 64.15
CA VAL A 242 14.08 40.72 65.01
C VAL A 242 14.75 42.08 65.12
N THR A 243 15.27 42.38 66.30
CA THR A 243 15.98 43.62 66.63
C THR A 243 17.35 43.27 67.18
N ASP A 244 18.37 43.88 66.62
CA ASP A 244 19.73 43.84 67.11
C ASP A 244 19.99 45.06 68.01
N SER A 245 20.71 44.91 69.12
CA SER A 245 20.99 46.01 70.05
C SER A 245 22.31 46.73 69.76
N ASP A 246 23.26 46.06 69.13
CA ASP A 246 24.55 46.65 68.71
C ASP A 246 24.44 47.28 67.30
N GLY A 247 23.37 46.93 66.57
CA GLY A 247 22.94 47.54 65.31
C GLY A 247 23.26 46.69 64.08
N ASP A 248 23.60 45.42 64.28
CA ASP A 248 24.17 44.57 63.24
C ASP A 248 23.18 44.14 62.14
N LYS A 249 23.76 43.81 60.98
CA LYS A 249 23.01 43.58 59.73
C LYS A 249 22.44 42.16 59.67
N LEU A 250 21.26 42.00 60.24
CA LEU A 250 20.49 40.76 60.24
C LEU A 250 20.35 40.10 58.86
N THR A 251 20.67 38.80 58.81
CA THR A 251 20.44 37.90 57.68
C THR A 251 19.43 36.83 58.08
N PHE A 252 18.43 36.57 57.21
CA PHE A 252 17.37 35.59 57.45
C PHE A 252 17.55 34.35 56.57
N THR A 253 17.52 33.17 57.20
CA THR A 253 17.56 31.86 56.56
C THR A 253 16.34 31.06 56.97
N VAL A 254 15.71 30.34 56.04
CA VAL A 254 14.61 29.42 56.34
C VAL A 254 15.06 27.98 56.08
N LEU A 255 14.80 27.09 57.03
CA LEU A 255 15.03 25.65 56.85
C LEU A 255 13.90 25.05 56.00
N ALA A 256 14.22 24.07 55.16
CA ALA A 256 13.23 23.37 54.35
C ALA A 256 12.21 22.65 55.25
N PRO A 257 10.91 22.95 55.16
CA PRO A 257 9.87 22.27 55.94
C PRO A 257 9.50 20.92 55.28
N GLU A 258 8.91 20.01 56.04
CA GLU A 258 8.72 18.62 55.61
C GLU A 258 7.65 18.45 54.53
N LYS A 259 6.58 19.26 54.56
CA LYS A 259 5.37 19.04 53.75
C LYS A 259 5.15 20.10 52.68
N GLY A 260 6.07 21.05 52.53
CA GLY A 260 5.93 22.21 51.65
C GLY A 260 7.27 22.84 51.25
N ALA A 261 7.18 24.05 50.70
CA ALA A 261 8.31 24.92 50.46
C ALA A 261 8.11 26.25 51.20
N ALA A 262 9.17 26.76 51.84
CA ALA A 262 9.19 28.06 52.50
C ALA A 262 10.28 28.95 51.91
N THR A 263 10.02 30.25 51.87
CA THR A 263 10.98 31.30 51.46
C THR A 263 10.87 32.47 52.44
N VAL A 264 11.99 33.16 52.70
CA VAL A 264 12.04 34.36 53.54
C VAL A 264 12.85 35.46 52.83
N ASP A 265 12.41 36.72 52.95
CA ASP A 265 13.12 37.88 52.39
C ASP A 265 14.07 38.53 53.42
N SER A 266 14.90 39.46 52.95
CA SER A 266 15.85 40.22 53.79
C SER A 266 15.19 41.20 54.78
N ARG A 267 13.86 41.21 54.90
CA ARG A 267 13.08 42.01 55.85
C ARG A 267 12.27 41.15 56.83
N GLY A 268 12.50 39.83 56.80
CA GLY A 268 11.82 38.82 57.61
C GLY A 268 10.42 38.44 57.13
N ASN A 269 9.96 38.90 55.95
CA ASN A 269 8.69 38.47 55.39
C ASN A 269 8.87 37.05 54.81
N PHE A 270 7.95 36.13 55.10
CA PHE A 270 8.03 34.76 54.59
C PHE A 270 6.77 34.32 53.85
N THR A 271 6.93 33.37 52.94
CA THR A 271 5.84 32.68 52.24
C THR A 271 6.05 31.17 52.37
N TYR A 272 5.02 30.45 52.81
CA TYR A 272 4.96 29.00 52.88
C TYR A 272 3.88 28.47 51.93
N THR A 273 4.22 27.48 51.11
CA THR A 273 3.28 26.77 50.22
C THR A 273 3.40 25.25 50.44
N PRO A 274 2.36 24.58 50.95
CA PRO A 274 2.37 23.12 51.10
C PRO A 274 2.34 22.41 49.73
N THR A 275 2.91 21.20 49.66
CA THR A 275 2.91 20.38 48.45
C THR A 275 1.51 19.84 48.13
N VAL A 276 1.22 19.66 46.84
CA VAL A 276 -0.04 19.04 46.37
C VAL A 276 -0.18 17.63 46.95
N ALA A 277 0.86 16.79 46.81
CA ALA A 277 0.87 15.44 47.35
C ALA A 277 0.53 15.36 48.85
N PHE A 278 1.09 16.25 49.69
CA PHE A 278 0.71 16.27 51.11
C PHE A 278 -0.76 16.66 51.32
N ARG A 279 -1.24 17.70 50.62
CA ARG A 279 -2.65 18.15 50.71
C ARG A 279 -3.64 17.06 50.30
N HIS A 280 -3.26 16.17 49.39
CA HIS A 280 -4.08 15.02 48.96
C HIS A 280 -3.96 13.87 49.98
N SER A 281 -2.78 13.65 50.57
CA SER A 281 -2.60 12.61 51.61
C SER A 281 -3.39 12.87 52.90
N ILE A 282 -3.81 14.13 53.13
CA ILE A 282 -4.69 14.53 54.25
C ILE A 282 -6.15 14.76 53.82
N ALA A 283 -6.48 14.57 52.53
CA ALA A 283 -7.86 14.61 52.07
C ALA A 283 -8.63 13.39 52.56
N GLY A 284 -9.94 13.53 52.77
CA GLY A 284 -10.78 12.47 53.31
C GLY A 284 -10.65 12.21 54.82
N ILE A 285 -9.70 12.83 55.54
CA ILE A 285 -9.58 12.73 57.00
C ILE A 285 -10.44 13.84 57.66
N PRO A 286 -11.60 13.52 58.26
CA PRO A 286 -12.50 14.54 58.82
C PRO A 286 -11.96 15.14 60.12
N ASN A 287 -12.44 16.35 60.43
CA ASN A 287 -12.30 17.02 61.74
C ASN A 287 -10.87 17.20 62.28
N THR A 288 -9.84 16.98 61.46
CA THR A 288 -8.42 16.99 61.86
C THR A 288 -7.72 18.18 61.21
N VAL A 289 -6.95 18.94 61.99
CA VAL A 289 -6.12 20.05 61.48
C VAL A 289 -4.67 19.57 61.41
N PHE A 290 -4.11 19.56 60.20
CA PHE A 290 -2.72 19.18 59.96
C PHE A 290 -1.81 20.41 59.95
N PHE A 291 -0.59 20.26 60.45
CA PHE A 291 0.40 21.33 60.55
C PHE A 291 1.73 20.92 59.92
N ASP A 292 2.44 21.91 59.37
CA ASP A 292 3.84 21.81 58.96
C ASP A 292 4.68 22.86 59.70
N ARG A 293 5.93 22.54 60.00
CA ARG A 293 6.80 23.39 60.83
C ARG A 293 7.81 24.14 59.98
N VAL A 294 7.63 25.46 59.88
CA VAL A 294 8.62 26.35 59.26
C VAL A 294 9.52 26.93 60.33
N THR A 295 10.83 26.79 60.13
CA THR A 295 11.87 27.29 61.05
C THR A 295 12.68 28.39 60.35
N ILE A 296 12.66 29.61 60.89
CA ILE A 296 13.40 30.76 60.36
C ILE A 296 14.47 31.16 61.38
N ILE A 297 15.71 31.23 60.93
CA ILE A 297 16.87 31.66 61.73
C ILE A 297 17.23 33.08 61.27
N ALA A 298 17.39 34.00 62.22
CA ALA A 298 18.00 35.29 61.99
C ALA A 298 19.38 35.32 62.66
N SER A 299 20.40 35.83 61.99
CA SER A 299 21.76 35.98 62.54
C SER A 299 22.35 37.35 62.20
N ASP A 300 23.15 37.87 63.12
CA ASP A 300 23.95 39.10 63.00
C ASP A 300 25.15 38.95 62.01
N GLY A 301 25.65 37.72 61.83
CA GLY A 301 26.90 37.43 61.12
C GLY A 301 28.15 37.47 62.00
N ASN A 302 28.03 37.96 63.24
CA ASN A 302 29.08 38.11 64.25
C ASN A 302 29.07 36.98 65.31
N GLY A 303 28.13 36.04 65.20
CA GLY A 303 28.11 34.77 65.95
C GLY A 303 26.83 34.55 66.76
N GLY A 304 25.97 35.56 66.87
CA GLY A 304 24.64 35.44 67.47
C GLY A 304 23.58 35.01 66.46
N SER A 305 22.54 34.35 66.96
CA SER A 305 21.35 34.04 66.17
C SER A 305 20.13 33.80 67.05
N VAL A 306 18.96 33.97 66.46
CA VAL A 306 17.67 33.63 67.08
C VAL A 306 16.77 32.89 66.10
N THR A 307 16.04 31.90 66.61
CA THR A 307 15.19 31.03 65.81
C THR A 307 13.72 31.29 66.10
N ALA A 308 12.92 31.49 65.06
CA ALA A 308 11.47 31.57 65.10
C ALA A 308 10.86 30.30 64.50
N TYR A 309 9.95 29.66 65.25
CA TYR A 309 9.20 28.49 64.83
C TYR A 309 7.76 28.87 64.47
N PHE A 310 7.23 28.31 63.39
CA PHE A 310 5.86 28.50 62.94
C PHE A 310 5.23 27.14 62.64
N ASP A 311 4.26 26.72 63.46
CA ASP A 311 3.40 25.57 63.15
C ASP A 311 2.22 26.05 62.30
N LEU A 312 2.30 25.81 61.00
CA LEU A 312 1.43 26.39 59.98
C LEU A 312 0.33 25.41 59.57
N PRO A 313 -0.97 25.76 59.70
CA PRO A 313 -2.07 24.86 59.37
C PRO A 313 -2.23 24.68 57.86
N VAL A 314 -2.25 23.43 57.40
CA VAL A 314 -2.43 23.04 56.00
C VAL A 314 -3.89 22.66 55.75
N ARG A 315 -4.49 23.20 54.69
CA ARG A 315 -5.80 22.77 54.20
C ARG A 315 -5.64 21.58 53.25
N PRO A 316 -6.49 20.53 53.34
CA PRO A 316 -6.55 19.49 52.33
C PRO A 316 -6.82 20.07 50.93
N LEU A 317 -6.60 19.24 49.92
CA LEU A 317 -7.05 19.45 48.56
C LEU A 317 -7.67 18.15 48.08
N ASN A 318 -8.97 18.22 47.80
CA ASN A 318 -9.70 17.30 46.95
C ASN A 318 -11.06 17.95 46.60
N ALA A 319 -11.59 17.65 45.43
CA ALA A 319 -12.95 17.96 44.99
C ALA A 319 -13.73 16.65 44.75
N ARG A 320 -14.94 16.72 44.19
CA ARG A 320 -15.61 15.50 43.69
C ARG A 320 -15.63 15.56 42.16
N PRO A 321 -15.36 14.43 41.48
CA PRO A 321 -15.42 14.41 40.03
C PRO A 321 -16.83 14.68 39.55
N SER A 322 -16.94 15.27 38.37
CA SER A 322 -18.19 15.50 37.67
C SER A 322 -18.21 14.66 36.40
N ALA A 323 -19.31 13.96 36.11
CA ALA A 323 -19.39 12.99 35.02
C ALA A 323 -20.66 13.17 34.16
N LYS A 324 -20.55 12.87 32.87
CA LYS A 324 -21.66 12.85 31.89
C LYS A 324 -21.50 11.65 30.95
N ALA A 325 -22.61 11.10 30.47
CA ALA A 325 -22.63 9.97 29.54
C ALA A 325 -23.20 10.37 28.17
N THR A 326 -22.49 9.98 27.10
CA THR A 326 -22.98 9.98 25.72
C THR A 326 -23.25 8.53 25.33
N ILE A 327 -24.45 8.25 24.82
CA ILE A 327 -24.95 6.89 24.57
C ILE A 327 -25.29 6.74 23.09
N GLY A 328 -24.74 5.72 22.44
CA GLY A 328 -24.97 5.43 21.02
C GLY A 328 -26.33 4.77 20.73
N LYS A 329 -26.58 4.50 19.45
CA LYS A 329 -27.68 3.62 19.03
C LYS A 329 -27.36 2.17 19.45
N ALA A 330 -28.39 1.40 19.77
CA ALA A 330 -28.25 -0.06 19.84
C ALA A 330 -28.10 -0.61 18.41
N ASN A 331 -27.03 -1.35 18.15
CA ASN A 331 -26.85 -2.07 16.88
C ASN A 331 -28.02 -3.04 16.69
N PRO A 332 -28.79 -2.97 15.60
CA PRO A 332 -30.01 -3.76 15.45
C PRO A 332 -29.75 -5.26 15.21
N ALA A 333 -28.59 -5.63 14.67
CA ALA A 333 -28.19 -7.01 14.46
C ALA A 333 -27.70 -7.69 15.74
N THR A 334 -26.77 -7.09 16.49
CA THR A 334 -26.15 -7.66 17.70
C THR A 334 -26.85 -7.27 19.00
N GLY A 335 -27.55 -6.14 19.01
CA GLY A 335 -28.14 -5.51 20.21
C GLY A 335 -27.17 -4.62 20.99
N ALA A 336 -25.86 -4.63 20.67
CA ALA A 336 -24.84 -3.94 21.45
C ALA A 336 -24.96 -2.41 21.37
N VAL A 337 -24.68 -1.73 22.48
CA VAL A 337 -24.67 -0.26 22.61
C VAL A 337 -23.28 0.20 23.01
N THR A 338 -22.66 1.03 22.19
CA THR A 338 -21.42 1.74 22.55
C THR A 338 -21.74 3.10 23.16
N GLY A 339 -20.81 3.65 23.93
CA GLY A 339 -20.92 5.02 24.45
C GLY A 339 -19.63 5.49 25.10
N LYS A 340 -19.70 6.68 25.71
CA LYS A 340 -18.57 7.25 26.45
C LYS A 340 -19.04 8.04 27.66
N ILE A 341 -18.44 7.74 28.80
CA ILE A 341 -18.43 8.60 29.98
C ILE A 341 -17.31 9.62 29.80
N THR A 342 -17.62 10.89 30.00
CA THR A 342 -16.64 11.98 30.10
C THR A 342 -16.74 12.54 31.51
N ALA A 343 -15.64 12.50 32.25
CA ALA A 343 -15.54 13.11 33.57
C ALA A 343 -14.45 14.18 33.64
N SER A 344 -14.59 15.07 34.61
CA SER A 344 -13.68 16.19 34.88
C SER A 344 -13.67 16.51 36.37
N ASP A 345 -12.48 16.69 36.93
CA ASP A 345 -12.28 17.21 38.28
C ASP A 345 -11.82 18.67 38.30
N ARG A 346 -11.90 19.31 39.47
CA ARG A 346 -11.74 20.76 39.65
C ARG A 346 -10.33 21.18 40.07
N ASP A 347 -9.61 20.35 40.80
CA ASP A 347 -8.20 20.55 41.18
C ASP A 347 -7.23 19.79 40.26
N GLY A 348 -7.73 18.81 39.50
CA GLY A 348 -7.03 18.22 38.35
C GLY A 348 -6.69 16.74 38.49
N ASP A 349 -7.28 16.04 39.46
CA ASP A 349 -6.97 14.63 39.74
C ASP A 349 -7.40 13.66 38.64
N VAL A 350 -6.67 12.54 38.57
CA VAL A 350 -6.78 11.53 37.50
C VAL A 350 -7.89 10.55 37.83
N VAL A 351 -9.06 10.79 37.27
CA VAL A 351 -10.25 9.96 37.45
C VAL A 351 -10.10 8.55 36.88
N THR A 352 -10.68 7.58 37.59
CA THR A 352 -10.80 6.17 37.21
C THR A 352 -12.26 5.77 37.08
N TYR A 353 -12.58 4.83 36.18
CA TYR A 353 -13.94 4.36 35.91
C TYR A 353 -14.11 2.90 36.35
N SER A 354 -15.24 2.57 36.98
CA SER A 354 -15.63 1.18 37.28
C SER A 354 -17.14 0.97 37.18
N THR A 355 -17.58 -0.26 36.93
CA THR A 355 -18.98 -0.65 36.74
C THR A 355 -19.16 -2.10 37.16
N PRO A 356 -20.35 -2.53 37.60
CA PRO A 356 -20.70 -3.94 37.56
C PRO A 356 -20.50 -4.48 36.13
N ALA A 357 -19.85 -5.63 36.01
CA ALA A 357 -19.57 -6.27 34.71
C ALA A 357 -20.83 -6.87 34.06
N THR A 358 -21.90 -7.05 34.82
CA THR A 358 -23.19 -7.61 34.40
C THR A 358 -24.36 -6.79 34.94
N THR A 359 -25.49 -6.90 34.25
CA THR A 359 -26.79 -6.37 34.64
C THR A 359 -27.83 -7.51 34.60
N ALA A 360 -29.09 -7.20 34.90
CA ALA A 360 -30.18 -8.17 34.75
C ALA A 360 -30.57 -8.46 33.28
N ARG A 361 -29.92 -7.81 32.28
CA ARG A 361 -30.27 -7.91 30.85
C ARG A 361 -29.06 -7.96 29.91
N GLY A 362 -27.82 -7.90 30.41
CA GLY A 362 -26.62 -7.88 29.59
C GLY A 362 -25.31 -7.81 30.39
N SER A 363 -24.21 -7.60 29.69
CA SER A 363 -22.88 -7.31 30.25
C SER A 363 -22.42 -5.88 29.90
N VAL A 364 -21.52 -5.34 30.71
CA VAL A 364 -20.91 -4.01 30.53
C VAL A 364 -19.40 -4.12 30.64
N VAL A 365 -18.69 -3.55 29.67
CA VAL A 365 -17.24 -3.31 29.73
C VAL A 365 -17.01 -1.80 29.64
N VAL A 366 -16.20 -1.25 30.56
CA VAL A 366 -15.76 0.16 30.53
C VAL A 366 -14.24 0.23 30.41
N GLY A 367 -13.74 1.08 29.52
CA GLY A 367 -12.32 1.37 29.33
C GLY A 367 -11.82 2.45 30.27
N SER A 368 -10.50 2.53 30.44
CA SER A 368 -9.84 3.58 31.24
C SER A 368 -10.03 4.99 30.68
N ASP A 369 -10.36 5.14 29.40
CA ASP A 369 -10.70 6.42 28.76
C ASP A 369 -12.16 6.84 28.96
N GLY A 370 -12.96 6.04 29.65
CA GLY A 370 -14.40 6.22 29.85
C GLY A 370 -15.28 5.69 28.71
N SER A 371 -14.72 5.15 27.62
CA SER A 371 -15.53 4.44 26.61
C SER A 371 -16.19 3.20 27.22
N PHE A 372 -17.37 2.80 26.73
CA PHE A 372 -18.03 1.58 27.18
C PHE A 372 -18.75 0.83 26.06
N VAL A 373 -18.93 -0.47 26.28
CA VAL A 373 -19.76 -1.36 25.48
C VAL A 373 -20.72 -2.10 26.41
N TYR A 374 -22.02 -1.99 26.13
CA TYR A 374 -23.06 -2.83 26.72
C TYR A 374 -23.53 -3.87 25.69
N THR A 375 -23.62 -5.13 26.10
CA THR A 375 -24.08 -6.25 25.26
C THR A 375 -25.27 -6.93 25.92
N PRO A 376 -26.50 -6.79 25.39
CA PRO A 376 -27.67 -7.46 25.94
C PRO A 376 -27.63 -8.97 25.71
N THR A 377 -28.23 -9.75 26.60
CA THR A 377 -28.37 -11.21 26.40
C THR A 377 -29.41 -11.54 25.32
N PRO A 378 -29.36 -12.74 24.71
CA PRO A 378 -30.37 -13.17 23.72
C PRO A 378 -31.80 -13.11 24.25
N GLU A 379 -32.01 -13.46 25.51
CA GLU A 379 -33.32 -13.48 26.19
C GLU A 379 -33.83 -12.05 26.41
N ALA A 380 -32.95 -11.14 26.82
CA ALA A 380 -33.27 -9.72 26.96
C ALA A 380 -33.65 -9.08 25.62
N ARG A 381 -32.97 -9.46 24.53
CA ARG A 381 -33.35 -9.05 23.17
C ARG A 381 -34.71 -9.62 22.77
N ALA A 382 -34.96 -10.91 22.97
CA ALA A 382 -36.25 -11.54 22.67
C ALA A 382 -37.41 -10.86 23.42
N ALA A 383 -37.21 -10.55 24.70
CA ALA A 383 -38.17 -9.80 25.52
C ALA A 383 -38.39 -8.35 25.03
N ALA A 384 -37.38 -7.70 24.43
CA ALA A 384 -37.45 -6.35 23.88
C ALA A 384 -38.37 -6.20 22.65
N THR A 385 -39.03 -7.27 22.20
CA THR A 385 -40.24 -7.16 21.37
C THR A 385 -41.27 -6.23 22.04
N SER A 386 -41.49 -6.39 23.34
CA SER A 386 -42.36 -5.54 24.17
C SER A 386 -41.71 -4.20 24.54
N LEU A 387 -42.44 -3.09 24.37
CA LEU A 387 -41.92 -1.73 24.63
C LEU A 387 -41.35 -1.55 26.05
N SER A 388 -42.01 -2.08 27.08
CA SER A 388 -41.59 -2.03 28.49
C SER A 388 -40.31 -2.82 28.82
N LYS A 389 -39.75 -3.56 27.85
CA LYS A 389 -38.51 -4.33 27.97
C LYS A 389 -37.37 -3.79 27.08
N ARG A 390 -37.61 -2.74 26.26
CA ARG A 390 -36.64 -2.15 25.30
C ARG A 390 -35.51 -1.32 25.91
N SER A 391 -35.23 -1.46 27.19
CA SER A 391 -34.15 -0.72 27.86
C SER A 391 -33.51 -1.51 28.99
N ASP A 392 -32.33 -1.07 29.41
CA ASP A 392 -31.70 -1.49 30.65
C ASP A 392 -30.92 -0.33 31.29
N ARG A 393 -30.49 -0.49 32.54
CA ARG A 393 -29.71 0.52 33.26
C ARG A 393 -28.57 -0.09 34.09
N PHE A 394 -27.45 0.60 34.12
CA PHE A 394 -26.31 0.29 34.99
C PHE A 394 -25.69 1.57 35.56
N THR A 395 -24.84 1.43 36.58
CA THR A 395 -24.18 2.55 37.24
C THR A 395 -22.67 2.48 37.03
N VAL A 396 -22.09 3.52 36.43
CA VAL A 396 -20.63 3.71 36.39
C VAL A 396 -20.23 4.58 37.58
N THR A 397 -19.23 4.14 38.32
CA THR A 397 -18.57 4.89 39.39
C THR A 397 -17.34 5.57 38.82
N VAL A 398 -17.14 6.84 39.17
CA VAL A 398 -15.97 7.66 38.84
C VAL A 398 -15.28 8.04 40.14
N ASN A 399 -13.99 7.73 40.27
CA ASN A 399 -13.21 7.89 41.49
C ASN A 399 -11.89 8.61 41.19
N ASP A 400 -11.59 9.67 41.94
CA ASP A 400 -10.37 10.49 41.83
C ASP A 400 -9.11 9.86 42.45
N GLY A 401 -9.26 8.82 43.28
CA GLY A 401 -8.16 8.23 44.07
C GLY A 401 -7.83 8.97 45.37
N HIS A 402 -8.51 10.08 45.65
CA HIS A 402 -8.31 10.98 46.80
C HIS A 402 -9.57 11.14 47.69
N GLY A 403 -10.64 10.40 47.39
CA GLY A 403 -11.83 10.21 48.24
C GLY A 403 -13.13 10.82 47.69
N GLY A 404 -13.05 11.49 46.53
CA GLY A 404 -14.17 12.05 45.81
C GLY A 404 -14.70 11.04 44.79
N ILE A 405 -15.95 10.66 44.99
CA ILE A 405 -16.63 9.67 44.16
C ILE A 405 -17.88 10.31 43.56
N ALA A 406 -18.10 10.06 42.27
CA ALA A 406 -19.34 10.33 41.58
C ALA A 406 -19.89 9.04 40.97
N THR A 407 -21.22 8.96 40.85
CA THR A 407 -21.90 7.83 40.22
C THR A 407 -22.83 8.35 39.12
N ILE A 408 -22.86 7.66 37.99
CA ILE A 408 -23.71 8.01 36.85
C ILE A 408 -24.50 6.79 36.38
N THR A 409 -25.83 6.93 36.35
CA THR A 409 -26.73 5.91 35.79
C THR A 409 -26.76 6.05 34.27
N VAL A 410 -26.33 5.00 33.58
CA VAL A 410 -26.39 4.89 32.12
C VAL A 410 -27.63 4.08 31.75
N SER A 411 -28.49 4.66 30.91
CA SER A 411 -29.73 4.02 30.44
C SER A 411 -29.62 3.69 28.96
N VAL A 412 -29.50 2.40 28.64
CA VAL A 412 -29.30 1.88 27.28
C VAL A 412 -30.61 1.38 26.69
N LYS A 413 -30.73 1.39 25.35
CA LYS A 413 -31.84 0.76 24.62
C LYS A 413 -31.45 -0.65 24.19
N ILE A 414 -32.41 -1.56 24.15
CA ILE A 414 -32.22 -2.94 23.64
C ILE A 414 -32.94 -3.07 22.31
N ALA A 415 -32.21 -3.48 21.27
CA ALA A 415 -32.78 -3.79 19.96
C ALA A 415 -33.24 -5.26 19.90
N PRO A 416 -34.51 -5.55 19.55
CA PRO A 416 -35.00 -6.93 19.45
C PRO A 416 -34.39 -7.68 18.25
N PRO A 417 -34.49 -9.02 18.20
CA PRO A 417 -34.10 -9.82 17.04
C PRO A 417 -34.87 -9.36 15.79
N GLY A 418 -34.22 -9.46 14.62
CA GLY A 418 -34.85 -9.07 13.35
C GLY A 418 -35.16 -7.58 13.19
N SER A 419 -34.62 -6.71 14.05
CA SER A 419 -34.80 -5.25 13.92
C SER A 419 -33.85 -4.58 12.92
N ASN A 420 -32.91 -5.33 12.33
CA ASN A 420 -32.02 -4.88 11.26
C ASN A 420 -32.75 -5.01 9.92
N LYS A 421 -32.92 -3.92 9.17
CA LYS A 421 -33.35 -3.99 7.77
C LYS A 421 -32.13 -4.04 6.87
N ALA A 422 -32.25 -4.59 5.67
CA ALA A 422 -31.16 -4.46 4.71
C ALA A 422 -30.97 -2.97 4.33
N PRO A 423 -29.73 -2.54 4.01
CA PRO A 423 -29.48 -1.26 3.37
C PRO A 423 -30.33 -1.10 2.10
N VAL A 424 -30.68 0.13 1.74
CA VAL A 424 -31.56 0.40 0.60
C VAL A 424 -30.84 1.31 -0.41
N ALA A 425 -30.72 0.83 -1.65
CA ALA A 425 -30.26 1.63 -2.77
C ALA A 425 -31.27 2.73 -3.11
N ARG A 426 -30.79 3.91 -3.47
CA ARG A 426 -31.61 5.05 -3.86
C ARG A 426 -32.01 4.94 -5.33
N THR A 427 -32.79 5.92 -5.80
CA THR A 427 -33.18 6.06 -7.21
C THR A 427 -32.77 7.46 -7.67
N PRO A 428 -31.76 7.62 -8.54
CA PRO A 428 -30.90 6.57 -9.10
C PRO A 428 -30.01 5.89 -8.03
N GLY A 429 -29.62 4.63 -8.29
CA GLY A 429 -28.79 3.84 -7.36
C GLY A 429 -27.30 4.14 -7.44
N PHE A 430 -26.85 4.84 -8.47
CA PHE A 430 -25.48 5.30 -8.66
C PHE A 430 -25.45 6.61 -9.45
N VAL A 431 -24.34 7.34 -9.34
CA VAL A 431 -24.06 8.59 -10.07
C VAL A 431 -22.67 8.50 -10.68
N LEU A 432 -22.54 8.86 -11.95
CA LEU A 432 -21.25 9.05 -12.62
C LEU A 432 -20.87 10.53 -12.55
N ASN A 433 -19.64 10.83 -12.16
CA ASN A 433 -19.21 12.21 -11.89
C ASN A 433 -17.80 12.56 -12.38
N GLY A 434 -17.07 11.62 -12.99
CA GLY A 434 -15.79 11.87 -13.65
C GLY A 434 -15.64 11.03 -14.92
N PHE A 435 -15.09 11.64 -15.97
CA PHE A 435 -14.75 10.99 -17.24
C PHE A 435 -13.41 11.54 -17.74
N ARG A 436 -12.54 10.69 -18.31
CA ARG A 436 -11.22 11.11 -18.81
C ARG A 436 -10.81 10.36 -20.07
N ASP A 437 -10.86 11.02 -21.23
CA ASP A 437 -10.68 10.39 -22.54
C ASP A 437 -9.25 9.91 -22.87
N SER A 438 -8.22 10.38 -22.16
CA SER A 438 -6.82 9.96 -22.40
C SER A 438 -6.64 8.44 -22.29
N ASP A 439 -7.31 7.85 -21.30
CA ASP A 439 -7.26 6.44 -20.91
C ASP A 439 -8.67 5.82 -20.85
N GLY A 440 -9.74 6.62 -20.87
CA GLY A 440 -11.13 6.16 -20.85
C GLY A 440 -11.68 5.94 -19.44
N LEU A 441 -11.00 6.48 -18.43
CA LEU A 441 -11.36 6.31 -17.01
C LEU A 441 -12.73 6.94 -16.71
N VAL A 442 -13.52 6.24 -15.90
CA VAL A 442 -14.82 6.66 -15.39
C VAL A 442 -14.81 6.63 -13.86
N GLU A 443 -15.25 7.73 -13.23
CA GLU A 443 -15.46 7.83 -11.78
C GLU A 443 -16.96 7.97 -11.46
N GLY A 444 -17.36 7.41 -10.33
CA GLY A 444 -18.71 7.53 -9.81
C GLY A 444 -18.81 7.10 -8.36
N TYR A 445 -20.04 7.03 -7.86
CA TYR A 445 -20.35 6.49 -6.54
C TYR A 445 -21.74 5.85 -6.53
N VAL A 446 -21.95 4.90 -5.62
CA VAL A 446 -23.29 4.32 -5.38
C VAL A 446 -24.02 5.07 -4.28
N GLU A 447 -25.33 5.24 -4.44
CA GLU A 447 -26.20 5.84 -3.45
C GLU A 447 -26.98 4.77 -2.70
N VAL A 448 -26.49 4.42 -1.51
CA VAL A 448 -27.15 3.48 -0.59
C VAL A 448 -27.32 4.18 0.77
N SER A 449 -28.45 3.93 1.44
CA SER A 449 -28.66 4.37 2.82
C SER A 449 -29.23 3.26 3.68
N ASP A 450 -28.65 3.12 4.88
CA ASP A 450 -29.15 2.25 5.94
C ASP A 450 -30.42 2.85 6.58
N PRO A 451 -31.54 2.10 6.71
CA PRO A 451 -32.78 2.65 7.29
C PRO A 451 -32.66 2.97 8.78
N GLU A 452 -31.81 2.26 9.51
CA GLU A 452 -31.53 2.49 10.93
C GLU A 452 -30.43 3.56 11.15
N GLY A 453 -29.70 3.93 10.09
CA GLY A 453 -28.64 4.94 10.04
C GLY A 453 -27.33 4.50 10.69
N PHE A 454 -26.86 3.29 10.37
CA PHE A 454 -25.51 2.78 10.64
C PHE A 454 -24.55 3.06 9.48
N ALA A 455 -23.25 2.89 9.74
CA ALA A 455 -22.21 3.08 8.72
C ALA A 455 -22.16 1.86 7.78
N LEU A 456 -22.12 2.11 6.48
CA LEU A 456 -22.04 1.07 5.46
C LEU A 456 -20.58 0.81 5.05
N THR A 457 -20.25 -0.47 4.87
CA THR A 457 -19.01 -0.92 4.23
C THR A 457 -19.32 -1.36 2.80
N TYR A 458 -18.51 -0.94 1.84
CA TYR A 458 -18.72 -1.20 0.42
C TYR A 458 -17.72 -2.21 -0.15
N GLY A 459 -18.09 -2.90 -1.23
CA GLY A 459 -17.23 -3.85 -1.93
C GLY A 459 -17.67 -4.14 -3.36
N ILE A 460 -16.84 -4.88 -4.10
CA ILE A 460 -17.21 -5.41 -5.42
C ILE A 460 -18.04 -6.68 -5.20
N GLY A 461 -19.23 -6.76 -5.79
CA GLY A 461 -20.05 -7.97 -5.83
C GLY A 461 -19.66 -8.82 -7.04
N ALA A 462 -20.15 -8.43 -8.21
CA ALA A 462 -19.68 -8.94 -9.50
C ALA A 462 -18.72 -7.91 -10.13
N GLY A 463 -17.46 -8.29 -10.30
CA GLY A 463 -16.44 -7.43 -10.92
C GLY A 463 -16.50 -7.41 -12.45
N VAL A 464 -15.71 -6.53 -13.06
CA VAL A 464 -15.50 -6.49 -14.52
C VAL A 464 -14.54 -7.60 -14.97
N ASN A 465 -14.64 -8.00 -16.25
CA ASN A 465 -13.66 -8.89 -16.87
C ASN A 465 -12.31 -8.14 -17.01
N PRO A 466 -11.17 -8.68 -16.52
CA PRO A 466 -9.85 -8.04 -16.63
C PRO A 466 -9.40 -7.70 -18.07
N GLY A 467 -9.91 -8.41 -19.08
CA GLY A 467 -9.66 -8.06 -20.49
C GLY A 467 -10.43 -6.83 -20.98
N VAL A 468 -11.52 -6.45 -20.29
CA VAL A 468 -12.34 -5.26 -20.58
C VAL A 468 -11.85 -4.04 -19.80
N GLY A 469 -11.39 -4.22 -18.55
CA GLY A 469 -10.80 -3.15 -17.75
C GLY A 469 -10.49 -3.55 -16.31
N SER A 470 -10.07 -2.57 -15.50
CA SER A 470 -9.92 -2.69 -14.05
C SER A 470 -11.00 -1.88 -13.32
N LEU A 471 -11.37 -2.35 -12.13
CA LEU A 471 -12.36 -1.71 -11.25
C LEU A 471 -11.79 -1.64 -9.83
N ALA A 472 -11.94 -0.49 -9.19
CA ALA A 472 -11.71 -0.28 -7.77
C ALA A 472 -12.95 0.33 -7.11
N VAL A 473 -13.21 -0.03 -5.85
CA VAL A 473 -14.29 0.53 -5.01
C VAL A 473 -13.71 0.92 -3.66
N ASP A 474 -14.00 2.14 -3.20
CA ASP A 474 -13.65 2.60 -1.86
C ASP A 474 -14.62 2.02 -0.83
N ALA A 475 -14.08 1.23 0.10
CA ALA A 475 -14.86 0.45 1.06
C ALA A 475 -15.63 1.29 2.10
N THR A 476 -15.42 2.61 2.16
CA THR A 476 -16.04 3.51 3.16
C THR A 476 -17.02 4.52 2.56
N THR A 477 -16.84 4.89 1.30
CA THR A 477 -17.61 5.95 0.62
C THR A 477 -18.46 5.44 -0.55
N GLY A 478 -18.29 4.19 -0.99
CA GLY A 478 -19.01 3.64 -2.15
C GLY A 478 -18.61 4.29 -3.48
N ARG A 479 -17.54 5.10 -3.49
CA ARG A 479 -16.92 5.63 -4.71
C ARG A 479 -16.27 4.50 -5.49
N PHE A 480 -16.29 4.59 -6.82
CA PHE A 480 -15.63 3.64 -7.69
C PHE A 480 -14.86 4.34 -8.81
N VAL A 481 -13.85 3.64 -9.31
CA VAL A 481 -13.07 4.02 -10.50
C VAL A 481 -12.99 2.81 -11.42
N PHE A 482 -13.41 2.97 -12.67
CA PHE A 482 -13.26 1.99 -13.73
C PHE A 482 -12.29 2.52 -14.79
N VAL A 483 -11.37 1.68 -15.27
CA VAL A 483 -10.44 2.02 -16.37
C VAL A 483 -10.48 0.91 -17.42
N PRO A 484 -11.00 1.16 -18.64
CA PRO A 484 -11.05 0.16 -19.70
C PRO A 484 -9.66 -0.14 -20.27
N THR A 485 -9.48 -1.35 -20.83
CA THR A 485 -8.28 -1.68 -21.60
C THR A 485 -8.28 -0.95 -22.94
N GLN A 486 -7.09 -0.73 -23.51
CA GLN A 486 -6.98 -0.15 -24.87
C GLN A 486 -7.77 -0.98 -25.88
N SER A 487 -7.69 -2.31 -25.82
CA SER A 487 -8.41 -3.21 -26.74
C SER A 487 -9.95 -3.10 -26.59
N ALA A 488 -10.46 -2.87 -25.38
CA ALA A 488 -11.90 -2.61 -25.18
C ALA A 488 -12.32 -1.27 -25.81
N ARG A 489 -11.51 -0.21 -25.67
CA ARG A 489 -11.77 1.09 -26.31
C ARG A 489 -11.67 1.04 -27.84
N GLU A 490 -10.76 0.21 -28.37
CA GLU A 490 -10.58 -0.03 -29.80
C GLU A 490 -11.74 -0.85 -30.39
N ALA A 491 -12.26 -1.84 -29.65
CA ALA A 491 -13.51 -2.52 -29.99
C ALA A 491 -14.71 -1.56 -30.00
N ALA A 492 -14.80 -0.67 -29.01
CA ALA A 492 -15.84 0.37 -28.91
C ALA A 492 -15.73 1.48 -29.98
N HIS A 493 -14.67 1.50 -30.79
CA HIS A 493 -14.58 2.33 -32.01
C HIS A 493 -15.01 1.54 -33.27
N GLY A 494 -15.16 0.22 -33.18
CA GLY A 494 -15.70 -0.64 -34.24
C GLY A 494 -17.22 -0.70 -34.29
N THR A 495 -17.90 -0.27 -33.23
CA THR A 495 -19.34 -0.30 -33.05
C THR A 495 -20.00 1.04 -33.41
N SER A 496 -21.32 1.03 -33.63
CA SER A 496 -22.11 2.21 -34.02
C SER A 496 -23.11 2.66 -32.92
N GLY A 497 -22.81 2.35 -31.66
CA GLY A 497 -23.62 2.66 -30.49
C GLY A 497 -22.77 2.67 -29.22
N GLU A 498 -23.37 3.03 -28.08
CA GLU A 498 -22.65 3.13 -26.80
C GLU A 498 -22.31 1.74 -26.23
N ASP A 499 -21.04 1.33 -26.33
CA ASP A 499 -20.55 0.18 -25.58
C ASP A 499 -20.42 0.52 -24.08
N THR A 500 -20.93 -0.39 -23.26
CA THR A 500 -20.97 -0.25 -21.80
C THR A 500 -20.48 -1.53 -21.12
N VAL A 501 -19.93 -1.39 -19.91
CA VAL A 501 -19.65 -2.52 -19.02
C VAL A 501 -20.53 -2.42 -17.77
N ARG A 502 -20.94 -3.59 -17.28
CA ARG A 502 -21.74 -3.75 -16.07
C ARG A 502 -20.90 -4.41 -14.98
N PHE A 503 -21.09 -3.95 -13.75
CA PHE A 503 -20.56 -4.56 -12.53
C PHE A 503 -21.56 -4.33 -11.39
N THR A 504 -21.35 -4.97 -10.24
CA THR A 504 -22.17 -4.68 -9.06
C THR A 504 -21.33 -4.27 -7.86
N VAL A 505 -21.83 -3.29 -7.11
CA VAL A 505 -21.26 -2.84 -5.84
C VAL A 505 -22.16 -3.34 -4.72
N THR A 506 -21.58 -4.01 -3.74
CA THR A 506 -22.28 -4.40 -2.51
C THR A 506 -22.09 -3.32 -1.45
N ALA A 507 -23.12 -3.11 -0.62
CA ALA A 507 -23.09 -2.20 0.51
C ALA A 507 -23.70 -2.93 1.72
N SER A 508 -22.96 -3.00 2.83
CA SER A 508 -23.27 -3.86 3.97
C SER A 508 -23.23 -3.07 5.29
N ASP A 509 -24.20 -3.32 6.16
CA ASP A 509 -24.22 -2.85 7.56
C ASP A 509 -23.39 -3.75 8.51
N GLY A 510 -22.85 -4.86 7.98
CA GLY A 510 -22.16 -5.92 8.73
C GLY A 510 -23.04 -7.13 9.08
N SER A 511 -24.29 -7.19 8.62
CA SER A 511 -25.28 -8.24 8.91
C SER A 511 -26.31 -8.46 7.80
N ALA A 512 -26.66 -7.42 7.04
CA ALA A 512 -27.41 -7.47 5.80
C ALA A 512 -26.76 -6.56 4.73
N SER A 513 -27.11 -6.76 3.46
CA SER A 513 -26.52 -6.00 2.36
C SER A 513 -27.49 -5.66 1.23
N ALA A 514 -27.20 -4.54 0.56
CA ALA A 514 -27.73 -4.17 -0.73
C ALA A 514 -26.72 -4.51 -1.84
N THR A 515 -27.21 -4.68 -3.06
CA THR A 515 -26.40 -4.76 -4.27
C THR A 515 -26.92 -3.73 -5.28
N VAL A 516 -26.04 -2.86 -5.76
CA VAL A 516 -26.32 -1.89 -6.83
C VAL A 516 -25.70 -2.41 -8.12
N GLU A 517 -26.50 -2.58 -9.17
CA GLU A 517 -25.98 -2.77 -10.52
C GLU A 517 -25.55 -1.41 -11.09
N VAL A 518 -24.28 -1.32 -11.50
CA VAL A 518 -23.68 -0.12 -12.07
C VAL A 518 -23.36 -0.39 -13.54
N THR A 519 -23.76 0.53 -14.41
CA THR A 519 -23.41 0.52 -15.83
C THR A 519 -22.55 1.75 -16.13
N VAL A 520 -21.39 1.56 -16.77
CA VAL A 520 -20.50 2.65 -17.19
C VAL A 520 -20.18 2.54 -18.68
N PRO A 521 -20.05 3.67 -19.41
CA PRO A 521 -19.66 3.65 -20.82
C PRO A 521 -18.17 3.37 -20.99
N ILE A 522 -17.81 2.79 -22.13
CA ILE A 522 -16.42 2.63 -22.58
C ILE A 522 -16.15 3.73 -23.60
N SER A 523 -15.45 4.80 -23.21
CA SER A 523 -15.05 5.87 -24.14
C SER A 523 -14.29 5.27 -25.33
N PRO A 524 -14.76 5.40 -26.59
CA PRO A 524 -14.08 4.81 -27.75
C PRO A 524 -12.66 5.34 -27.95
N LYS A 525 -11.84 4.59 -28.69
CA LYS A 525 -10.52 5.04 -29.16
C LYS A 525 -10.22 4.43 -30.51
N ALA A 526 -9.90 5.25 -31.51
CA ALA A 526 -9.40 4.76 -32.78
C ALA A 526 -8.11 3.93 -32.56
N PRO A 527 -7.99 2.73 -33.14
CA PRO A 527 -6.72 2.01 -33.19
C PRO A 527 -5.62 2.88 -33.78
N ALA A 528 -4.41 2.77 -33.26
CA ALA A 528 -3.26 3.45 -33.84
C ALA A 528 -3.05 2.97 -35.29
N ALA A 529 -3.05 3.90 -36.24
CA ALA A 529 -2.83 3.59 -37.65
C ALA A 529 -1.43 2.98 -37.83
N THR A 530 -1.36 1.75 -38.37
CA THR A 530 -0.09 1.07 -38.60
C THR A 530 0.68 1.72 -39.75
N ASN A 531 2.00 1.66 -39.72
CA ASN A 531 2.81 2.01 -40.89
C ASN A 531 2.84 0.90 -41.95
N THR A 532 2.26 -0.26 -41.65
CA THR A 532 2.44 -1.51 -42.42
C THR A 532 1.10 -2.16 -42.72
N LEU A 533 0.94 -2.68 -43.94
CA LEU A 533 -0.15 -3.57 -44.37
C LEU A 533 0.46 -4.92 -44.76
N GLU A 534 0.19 -5.94 -43.95
CA GLU A 534 0.78 -7.27 -44.09
C GLU A 534 0.11 -8.11 -45.19
N SER A 535 0.83 -9.14 -45.65
CA SER A 535 0.34 -10.14 -46.60
C SER A 535 -1.01 -10.74 -46.16
N GLY A 536 -2.05 -10.55 -46.98
CA GLY A 536 -3.42 -11.00 -46.76
C GLY A 536 -4.37 -9.91 -46.22
N GLN A 537 -3.85 -8.76 -45.78
CA GLN A 537 -4.65 -7.65 -45.27
C GLN A 537 -5.14 -6.72 -46.40
N TRP A 538 -6.16 -5.90 -46.10
CA TRP A 538 -6.61 -4.82 -46.98
C TRP A 538 -6.95 -3.54 -46.23
N LEU A 539 -6.90 -2.42 -46.96
CA LEU A 539 -7.26 -1.09 -46.52
C LEU A 539 -8.60 -0.71 -47.13
N GLU A 540 -9.57 -0.40 -46.28
CA GLU A 540 -10.95 -0.03 -46.66
C GLU A 540 -11.10 1.49 -46.81
N VAL A 541 -12.18 1.92 -47.48
CA VAL A 541 -12.50 3.34 -47.69
C VAL A 541 -12.46 4.12 -46.37
N GLY A 542 -11.76 5.25 -46.38
CA GLY A 542 -11.56 6.13 -45.23
C GLY A 542 -10.48 5.67 -44.25
N LYS A 543 -9.95 4.45 -44.37
CA LYS A 543 -8.81 3.97 -43.57
C LYS A 543 -7.48 4.42 -44.19
N TYR A 544 -6.45 4.50 -43.35
CA TYR A 544 -5.10 4.85 -43.77
C TYR A 544 -4.02 4.07 -43.02
N LEU A 545 -2.86 3.88 -43.67
CA LEU A 545 -1.59 3.60 -43.00
C LEU A 545 -0.90 4.92 -42.63
N GLN A 546 -0.10 4.96 -41.55
CA GLN A 546 0.61 6.16 -41.10
C GLN A 546 2.07 5.85 -40.76
N SER A 547 3.02 6.67 -41.21
CA SER A 547 4.44 6.54 -40.85
C SER A 547 4.66 6.66 -39.32
N ASN A 548 5.74 6.10 -38.79
CA ASN A 548 6.00 6.06 -37.35
C ASN A 548 6.21 7.47 -36.76
N ASN A 549 6.77 8.39 -37.54
CA ASN A 549 6.87 9.81 -37.20
C ASN A 549 5.55 10.59 -37.36
N GLY A 550 4.45 9.91 -37.72
CA GLY A 550 3.11 10.47 -37.85
C GLY A 550 2.86 11.32 -39.10
N ARG A 551 3.89 11.67 -39.87
CA ARG A 551 3.84 12.71 -40.92
C ARG A 551 3.19 12.29 -42.23
N PHE A 552 3.34 11.03 -42.62
CA PHE A 552 2.93 10.54 -43.94
C PHE A 552 1.81 9.52 -43.81
N ARG A 553 0.80 9.61 -44.69
CA ARG A 553 -0.37 8.72 -44.64
C ARG A 553 -0.80 8.21 -46.01
N LEU A 554 -1.01 6.91 -46.12
CA LEU A 554 -1.58 6.26 -47.31
C LEU A 554 -3.07 6.01 -47.08
N TYR A 555 -3.93 6.83 -47.69
CA TYR A 555 -5.39 6.72 -47.59
C TYR A 555 -5.98 5.90 -48.74
N MET A 556 -6.94 5.03 -48.43
CA MET A 556 -7.90 4.53 -49.42
C MET A 556 -9.11 5.48 -49.41
N GLN A 557 -9.28 6.26 -50.47
CA GLN A 557 -10.23 7.38 -50.53
C GLN A 557 -11.63 6.95 -50.98
N GLY A 558 -12.64 7.76 -50.63
CA GLY A 558 -14.06 7.50 -50.94
C GLY A 558 -14.41 7.48 -52.43
N ASP A 559 -13.59 8.13 -53.26
CA ASP A 559 -13.69 8.10 -54.71
C ASP A 559 -13.07 6.84 -55.36
N GLY A 560 -12.42 5.98 -54.57
CA GLY A 560 -11.72 4.78 -55.03
C GLY A 560 -10.21 4.95 -55.32
N ASN A 561 -9.63 6.11 -55.02
CA ASN A 561 -8.20 6.35 -55.21
C ASN A 561 -7.38 5.89 -53.99
N LEU A 562 -6.17 5.35 -54.21
CA LEU A 562 -5.21 5.04 -53.15
C LEU A 562 -4.10 6.08 -53.20
N VAL A 563 -3.98 6.93 -52.18
CA VAL A 563 -3.18 8.17 -52.25
C VAL A 563 -2.33 8.37 -50.99
N LEU A 564 -1.05 8.69 -51.20
CA LEU A 564 -0.07 8.96 -50.16
C LEU A 564 0.14 10.46 -49.99
N TYR A 565 0.01 10.94 -48.75
CA TYR A 565 0.06 12.36 -48.38
C TYR A 565 1.23 12.68 -47.45
N ASP A 566 1.74 13.92 -47.54
CA ASP A 566 2.48 14.59 -46.47
C ASP A 566 1.54 15.52 -45.72
N GLU A 567 1.17 15.14 -44.50
CA GLU A 567 0.27 15.93 -43.65
C GLU A 567 0.90 17.28 -43.29
N ALA A 568 2.23 17.32 -43.10
CA ALA A 568 2.95 18.53 -42.72
C ALA A 568 3.16 19.51 -43.89
N GLN A 569 2.84 19.13 -45.13
CA GLN A 569 2.81 20.02 -46.29
C GLN A 569 1.37 20.39 -46.70
N ASN A 570 0.48 20.63 -45.73
CA ASN A 570 -0.94 20.97 -45.96
C ASN A 570 -1.66 19.87 -46.77
N HIS A 571 -1.59 18.63 -46.28
CA HIS A 571 -2.18 17.44 -46.90
C HIS A 571 -1.85 17.33 -48.41
N LYS A 572 -0.56 17.42 -48.73
CA LYS A 572 -0.06 17.39 -50.10
C LYS A 572 0.08 15.96 -50.60
N ALA A 573 -0.63 15.62 -51.68
CA ALA A 573 -0.47 14.35 -52.36
C ALA A 573 0.96 14.20 -52.92
N LEU A 574 1.60 13.09 -52.61
CA LEU A 574 2.95 12.74 -53.06
C LEU A 574 2.93 11.62 -54.12
N TRP A 575 1.93 10.74 -54.06
CA TRP A 575 1.72 9.62 -54.98
C TRP A 575 0.25 9.19 -54.97
N ALA A 576 -0.27 8.70 -56.10
CA ALA A 576 -1.63 8.16 -56.23
C ALA A 576 -1.68 6.97 -57.20
N SER A 577 -2.60 6.02 -56.98
CA SER A 577 -2.87 4.91 -57.90
C SER A 577 -3.56 5.33 -59.20
N GLY A 578 -4.26 6.46 -59.21
CA GLY A 578 -5.05 6.92 -60.36
C GLY A 578 -6.34 6.13 -60.55
N THR A 579 -6.93 5.62 -59.46
CA THR A 579 -8.14 4.77 -59.48
C THR A 579 -9.40 5.50 -59.03
N ASN A 580 -9.37 6.84 -59.03
CA ASN A 580 -10.51 7.70 -58.75
C ASN A 580 -11.71 7.44 -59.70
N GLY A 581 -12.93 7.63 -59.21
CA GLY A 581 -14.16 7.25 -59.91
C GLY A 581 -14.50 5.75 -59.79
N LYS A 582 -14.06 5.10 -58.70
CA LYS A 582 -14.35 3.72 -58.30
C LYS A 582 -14.78 3.66 -56.81
N PRO A 583 -15.87 4.35 -56.41
CA PRO A 583 -16.31 4.39 -55.02
C PRO A 583 -16.54 2.98 -54.46
N GLY A 584 -16.16 2.75 -53.21
CA GLY A 584 -16.19 1.43 -52.58
C GLY A 584 -15.02 0.48 -52.97
N ALA A 585 -14.01 0.97 -53.70
CA ALA A 585 -12.79 0.20 -53.92
C ALA A 585 -11.97 0.03 -52.62
N ARG A 586 -11.14 -1.03 -52.57
CA ARG A 586 -10.23 -1.34 -51.45
C ARG A 586 -8.83 -1.69 -51.93
N ALA A 587 -7.79 -1.40 -51.16
CA ALA A 587 -6.41 -1.78 -51.50
C ALA A 587 -6.00 -3.03 -50.71
N ALA A 588 -5.78 -4.16 -51.37
CA ALA A 588 -5.45 -5.44 -50.73
C ALA A 588 -4.00 -5.84 -51.01
N MET A 589 -3.25 -6.19 -49.96
CA MET A 589 -1.94 -6.81 -50.09
C MET A 589 -2.14 -8.33 -50.19
N GLN A 590 -1.91 -8.89 -51.37
CA GLN A 590 -2.19 -10.29 -51.68
C GLN A 590 -1.11 -11.23 -51.14
N GLY A 591 -1.48 -12.49 -50.88
CA GLY A 591 -0.56 -13.52 -50.36
C GLY A 591 0.59 -13.89 -51.30
N ASP A 592 0.46 -13.59 -52.60
CA ASP A 592 1.52 -13.71 -53.60
C ASP A 592 2.51 -12.54 -53.61
N GLY A 593 2.34 -11.55 -52.72
CA GLY A 593 3.20 -10.37 -52.61
C GLY A 593 2.79 -9.17 -53.47
N ASN A 594 1.60 -9.17 -54.08
CA ASN A 594 1.11 -8.11 -54.95
C ASN A 594 0.16 -7.16 -54.19
N LEU A 595 0.40 -5.84 -54.20
CA LEU A 595 -0.60 -4.87 -53.74
C LEU A 595 -1.53 -4.53 -54.91
N VAL A 596 -2.85 -4.64 -54.69
CA VAL A 596 -3.87 -4.42 -55.73
C VAL A 596 -5.01 -3.55 -55.21
N VAL A 597 -5.38 -2.52 -55.96
CA VAL A 597 -6.65 -1.80 -55.73
C VAL A 597 -7.77 -2.54 -56.46
N TYR A 598 -8.80 -2.94 -55.73
CA TYR A 598 -9.94 -3.71 -56.20
C TYR A 598 -11.22 -2.88 -56.23
N SER A 599 -11.82 -2.75 -57.42
CA SER A 599 -13.19 -2.28 -57.63
C SER A 599 -14.11 -3.51 -57.65
N GLY A 600 -14.74 -3.84 -56.51
CA GLY A 600 -15.49 -5.08 -56.34
C GLY A 600 -14.57 -6.31 -56.35
N SER A 601 -14.63 -7.10 -57.43
CA SER A 601 -13.73 -8.23 -57.73
C SER A 601 -12.69 -7.93 -58.81
N THR A 602 -12.77 -6.79 -59.49
CA THR A 602 -11.83 -6.40 -60.56
C THR A 602 -10.65 -5.62 -59.99
N GLY A 603 -9.42 -6.11 -60.19
CA GLY A 603 -8.21 -5.34 -59.90
C GLY A 603 -8.06 -4.22 -60.92
N VAL A 604 -8.08 -2.96 -60.46
CA VAL A 604 -7.99 -1.75 -61.29
C VAL A 604 -6.59 -1.12 -61.31
N TRP A 605 -5.73 -1.44 -60.34
CA TRP A 605 -4.33 -1.06 -60.29
C TRP A 605 -3.53 -2.09 -59.49
N SER A 606 -2.24 -2.29 -59.79
CA SER A 606 -1.35 -3.15 -58.99
C SER A 606 0.13 -2.76 -59.03
N THR A 607 0.89 -3.17 -58.00
CA THR A 607 2.36 -3.02 -57.95
C THR A 607 3.12 -3.96 -58.88
N LYS A 608 2.49 -5.03 -59.37
CA LYS A 608 3.09 -6.09 -60.21
C LYS A 608 4.24 -6.83 -59.51
N THR A 609 4.09 -7.03 -58.19
CA THR A 609 5.06 -7.73 -57.32
C THR A 609 4.67 -9.18 -57.02
N ASN A 610 3.65 -9.72 -57.71
CA ASN A 610 3.21 -11.10 -57.62
C ASN A 610 4.37 -12.11 -57.82
N GLY A 611 4.49 -13.08 -56.92
CA GLY A 611 5.62 -14.02 -56.82
C GLY A 611 6.61 -13.70 -55.69
N TRP A 612 6.52 -12.51 -55.08
CA TRP A 612 7.19 -12.18 -53.82
C TRP A 612 6.32 -12.56 -52.61
N ASN A 613 5.94 -13.83 -52.51
CA ASN A 613 5.01 -14.35 -51.50
C ASN A 613 5.32 -13.86 -50.08
N SER A 614 4.28 -13.53 -49.32
CA SER A 614 4.38 -12.95 -47.97
C SER A 614 5.08 -11.58 -47.89
N ALA A 615 5.17 -10.81 -48.99
CA ALA A 615 5.57 -9.41 -48.93
C ALA A 615 4.50 -8.52 -48.26
N ARG A 616 4.92 -7.34 -47.78
CA ARG A 616 4.07 -6.34 -47.09
C ARG A 616 4.32 -4.93 -47.61
N VAL A 617 3.35 -4.04 -47.46
CA VAL A 617 3.51 -2.60 -47.73
C VAL A 617 4.00 -1.91 -46.47
N VAL A 618 4.95 -0.98 -46.57
CA VAL A 618 5.41 -0.13 -45.46
C VAL A 618 5.44 1.34 -45.90
N ILE A 619 4.89 2.23 -45.08
CA ILE A 619 5.03 3.69 -45.18
C ILE A 619 6.20 4.12 -44.28
N GLN A 620 7.15 4.83 -44.88
CA GLN A 620 8.43 5.16 -44.25
C GLN A 620 8.47 6.62 -43.78
N ASP A 621 9.33 6.89 -42.80
CA ASP A 621 9.47 8.19 -42.15
C ASP A 621 10.13 9.27 -43.03
N ASP A 622 10.65 8.89 -44.20
CA ASP A 622 11.10 9.76 -45.30
C ASP A 622 9.96 10.10 -46.30
N GLY A 623 8.78 9.52 -46.12
CA GLY A 623 7.62 9.65 -46.99
C GLY A 623 7.55 8.62 -48.12
N ASN A 624 8.46 7.64 -48.18
CA ASN A 624 8.39 6.57 -49.16
C ASN A 624 7.27 5.55 -48.85
N MET A 625 6.81 4.85 -49.88
CA MET A 625 5.89 3.71 -49.77
C MET A 625 6.53 2.56 -50.52
N VAL A 626 6.81 1.47 -49.80
CA VAL A 626 7.66 0.37 -50.28
C VAL A 626 6.98 -0.97 -50.05
N VAL A 627 7.04 -1.85 -51.04
CA VAL A 627 6.73 -3.29 -50.87
C VAL A 627 8.01 -4.02 -50.47
N TYR A 628 7.96 -4.71 -49.34
CA TYR A 628 9.08 -5.45 -48.76
C TYR A 628 8.83 -6.96 -48.75
N ALA A 629 9.68 -7.71 -49.44
CA ALA A 629 9.83 -9.17 -49.30
C ALA A 629 10.88 -9.44 -48.20
N GLY A 630 10.44 -9.73 -46.98
CA GLY A 630 11.33 -9.78 -45.81
C GLY A 630 12.00 -8.43 -45.56
N SER A 631 13.33 -8.37 -45.67
CA SER A 631 14.13 -7.12 -45.62
C SER A 631 14.42 -6.50 -47.00
N THR A 632 14.03 -7.17 -48.09
CA THR A 632 14.30 -6.69 -49.46
C THR A 632 13.17 -5.83 -49.99
N ALA A 633 13.48 -4.58 -50.35
CA ALA A 633 12.55 -3.74 -51.13
C ALA A 633 12.43 -4.28 -52.56
N VAL A 634 11.19 -4.47 -53.02
CA VAL A 634 10.87 -5.06 -54.34
C VAL A 634 10.06 -4.12 -55.24
N TRP A 635 9.38 -3.14 -54.66
CA TRP A 635 8.73 -2.02 -55.34
C TRP A 635 8.76 -0.78 -54.45
N ASP A 636 8.92 0.41 -55.03
CA ASP A 636 8.68 1.68 -54.34
C ASP A 636 7.94 2.67 -55.24
N ARG A 637 7.31 3.67 -54.62
CA ARG A 637 6.44 4.64 -55.31
C ARG A 637 7.12 5.46 -56.42
N HIS A 638 8.45 5.60 -56.40
CA HIS A 638 9.21 6.42 -57.36
C HIS A 638 9.70 5.59 -58.55
N ALA A 639 10.30 4.43 -58.30
CA ALA A 639 10.86 3.56 -59.35
C ALA A 639 9.86 2.53 -59.90
N GLY A 640 8.75 2.28 -59.19
CA GLY A 640 7.89 1.14 -59.46
C GLY A 640 8.56 -0.16 -59.04
N VAL A 641 8.57 -1.18 -59.90
CA VAL A 641 9.20 -2.48 -59.60
C VAL A 641 10.72 -2.33 -59.55
N LEU A 642 11.28 -2.38 -58.34
CA LEU A 642 12.72 -2.37 -58.08
C LEU A 642 13.38 -3.72 -58.40
N ARG A 643 12.65 -4.82 -58.18
CA ARG A 643 13.16 -6.19 -58.37
C ARG A 643 12.07 -7.10 -58.91
N ASN A 644 12.33 -7.68 -60.09
CA ASN A 644 11.49 -8.75 -60.62
C ASN A 644 11.40 -9.91 -59.60
N PRO A 645 10.22 -10.55 -59.45
CA PRO A 645 10.07 -11.72 -58.59
C PRO A 645 11.05 -12.84 -59.00
N PRO A 646 11.52 -13.68 -58.05
CA PRO A 646 12.34 -14.84 -58.37
C PRO A 646 11.58 -15.70 -59.37
N THR A 647 12.15 -15.92 -60.57
CA THR A 647 11.39 -16.46 -61.69
C THR A 647 10.91 -17.88 -61.39
N SER A 648 9.60 -18.03 -61.18
CA SER A 648 8.88 -19.30 -61.01
C SER A 648 8.79 -20.09 -62.32
N GLY A 649 9.90 -20.16 -63.04
CA GLY A 649 10.01 -20.59 -64.43
C GLY A 649 11.45 -20.62 -64.98
N GLY A 650 12.49 -20.44 -64.14
CA GLY A 650 13.88 -20.70 -64.54
C GLY A 650 14.05 -22.14 -65.06
N ASN A 651 14.96 -22.34 -66.02
CA ASN A 651 15.22 -23.67 -66.58
C ASN A 651 15.81 -24.62 -65.51
N PHE A 652 15.80 -25.93 -65.77
CA PHE A 652 16.22 -26.91 -64.76
C PHE A 652 17.64 -26.64 -64.23
N ALA A 653 18.60 -26.35 -65.12
CA ALA A 653 19.97 -26.02 -64.73
C ALA A 653 20.06 -24.76 -63.85
N GLN A 654 19.25 -23.73 -64.14
CA GLN A 654 19.16 -22.53 -63.30
C GLN A 654 18.56 -22.83 -61.92
N LYS A 655 17.51 -23.66 -61.84
CA LYS A 655 16.92 -24.06 -60.55
C LYS A 655 17.92 -24.85 -59.69
N VAL A 656 18.65 -25.79 -60.29
CA VAL A 656 19.73 -26.54 -59.61
C VAL A 656 20.83 -25.59 -59.15
N ALA A 657 21.28 -24.67 -60.02
CA ALA A 657 22.32 -23.68 -59.68
C ALA A 657 21.90 -22.78 -58.51
N SER A 658 20.68 -22.24 -58.54
CA SER A 658 20.13 -21.42 -57.45
C SER A 658 19.99 -22.22 -56.16
N PHE A 659 19.50 -23.47 -56.21
CA PHE A 659 19.41 -24.33 -55.02
C PHE A 659 20.79 -24.58 -54.39
N VAL A 660 21.77 -25.02 -55.18
CA VAL A 660 23.12 -25.30 -54.69
C VAL A 660 23.76 -24.02 -54.14
N SER A 661 23.66 -22.89 -54.83
CA SER A 661 24.18 -21.60 -54.35
C SER A 661 23.49 -21.11 -53.06
N ASN A 662 22.20 -21.44 -52.86
CA ASN A 662 21.46 -21.02 -51.68
C ASN A 662 21.70 -21.93 -50.47
N THR A 663 22.02 -23.21 -50.67
CA THR A 663 22.27 -24.20 -49.61
C THR A 663 23.76 -24.35 -49.26
N TYR A 664 24.67 -23.89 -50.11
CA TYR A 664 26.11 -23.95 -49.88
C TYR A 664 26.52 -23.25 -48.57
N GLY A 665 27.27 -23.98 -47.73
CA GLY A 665 27.77 -23.50 -46.44
C GLY A 665 26.75 -23.53 -45.29
N LYS A 666 25.52 -24.04 -45.50
CA LYS A 666 24.42 -23.93 -44.53
C LYS A 666 23.82 -25.28 -44.16
N THR A 667 23.51 -25.47 -42.89
CA THR A 667 22.68 -26.59 -42.40
C THR A 667 21.26 -26.47 -42.96
N VAL A 668 20.76 -27.51 -43.63
CA VAL A 668 19.43 -27.53 -44.27
C VAL A 668 18.48 -28.48 -43.54
N ALA A 669 17.28 -28.00 -43.21
CA ALA A 669 16.19 -28.81 -42.68
C ALA A 669 15.31 -29.38 -43.81
N ASN A 670 14.70 -30.55 -43.58
CA ASN A 670 13.72 -31.15 -44.50
C ASN A 670 12.52 -30.21 -44.78
N ALA A 671 11.64 -30.59 -45.72
CA ALA A 671 10.45 -29.81 -46.08
C ALA A 671 9.49 -29.51 -44.89
N ALA A 672 9.64 -30.21 -43.76
CA ALA A 672 8.85 -30.02 -42.54
C ALA A 672 9.66 -29.43 -41.36
N GLY A 673 10.82 -28.81 -41.61
CA GLY A 673 11.62 -28.07 -40.62
C GLY A 673 12.21 -28.87 -39.46
N THR A 674 12.10 -30.20 -39.47
CA THR A 674 12.23 -31.08 -38.28
C THR A 674 13.57 -31.79 -38.15
N PHE A 675 14.30 -31.99 -39.24
CA PHE A 675 15.61 -32.68 -39.23
C PHE A 675 16.64 -31.85 -40.01
N ALA A 676 17.50 -31.10 -39.30
CA ALA A 676 18.48 -30.19 -39.89
C ALA A 676 19.88 -30.81 -39.96
N GLY A 677 20.53 -30.72 -41.13
CA GLY A 677 21.91 -31.19 -41.35
C GLY A 677 22.04 -32.60 -41.92
N GLU A 678 20.92 -33.28 -42.18
CA GLU A 678 20.89 -34.64 -42.71
C GLU A 678 20.87 -34.69 -44.25
N CYS A 679 21.49 -35.74 -44.81
CA CYS A 679 21.61 -35.94 -46.26
C CYS A 679 20.25 -36.04 -46.96
N VAL A 680 19.30 -36.77 -46.35
CA VAL A 680 17.93 -36.89 -46.85
C VAL A 680 17.17 -35.56 -46.75
N SER A 681 17.50 -34.70 -45.79
CA SER A 681 16.90 -33.36 -45.64
C SER A 681 17.31 -32.39 -46.75
N LEU A 682 18.57 -32.43 -47.19
CA LEU A 682 19.03 -31.69 -48.37
C LEU A 682 18.26 -32.12 -49.62
N VAL A 683 18.13 -33.43 -49.85
CA VAL A 683 17.41 -33.97 -51.01
C VAL A 683 15.90 -33.69 -50.93
N SER A 684 15.31 -33.68 -49.72
CA SER A 684 13.93 -33.27 -49.49
C SER A 684 13.67 -31.83 -49.96
N GLN A 685 14.55 -30.89 -49.60
CA GLN A 685 14.44 -29.51 -50.05
C GLN A 685 14.74 -29.36 -51.55
N PHE A 686 15.66 -30.14 -52.10
CA PHE A 686 15.93 -30.14 -53.54
C PHE A 686 14.70 -30.58 -54.35
N LEU A 687 14.06 -31.69 -53.94
CA LEU A 687 12.82 -32.17 -54.54
C LEU A 687 11.72 -31.11 -54.49
N LEU A 688 11.54 -30.43 -53.35
CA LEU A 688 10.57 -29.37 -53.20
C LEU A 688 10.88 -28.15 -54.08
N GLN A 689 12.07 -27.57 -53.95
CA GLN A 689 12.42 -26.27 -54.54
C GLN A 689 12.76 -26.34 -56.04
N VAL A 690 13.35 -27.44 -56.51
CA VAL A 690 13.76 -27.62 -57.92
C VAL A 690 12.67 -28.34 -58.72
N HIS A 691 12.05 -29.37 -58.16
CA HIS A 691 11.08 -30.22 -58.86
C HIS A 691 9.61 -30.01 -58.46
N GLY A 692 9.30 -29.21 -57.41
CA GLY A 692 7.94 -29.03 -56.91
C GLY A 692 7.37 -30.23 -56.14
N ILE A 693 8.24 -31.14 -55.67
CA ILE A 693 7.87 -32.43 -55.07
C ILE A 693 8.08 -32.37 -53.56
N THR A 694 6.99 -32.29 -52.79
CA THR A 694 7.04 -32.51 -51.34
C THR A 694 7.37 -33.98 -51.04
N SER A 695 8.51 -34.22 -50.38
CA SER A 695 8.90 -35.55 -49.89
C SER A 695 8.59 -35.71 -48.40
N GLY A 696 7.98 -36.84 -48.03
CA GLY A 696 7.86 -37.25 -46.63
C GLY A 696 9.10 -37.99 -46.14
N ALA A 697 8.96 -38.73 -45.04
CA ALA A 697 9.97 -39.68 -44.58
C ALA A 697 10.00 -40.92 -45.50
N TRP A 698 10.72 -40.82 -46.62
CA TRP A 698 10.82 -41.86 -47.65
C TRP A 698 11.92 -42.91 -47.37
N GLY A 699 12.20 -43.18 -46.09
CA GLY A 699 13.30 -44.05 -45.65
C GLY A 699 14.64 -43.33 -45.51
N ASN A 700 15.68 -44.12 -45.25
CA ASN A 700 17.06 -43.68 -45.14
C ASN A 700 17.68 -43.46 -46.51
N ALA A 701 18.90 -42.93 -46.57
CA ALA A 701 19.59 -42.66 -47.82
C ALA A 701 19.74 -43.90 -48.73
N VAL A 702 20.04 -45.08 -48.18
CA VAL A 702 20.10 -46.35 -48.93
C VAL A 702 18.76 -46.76 -49.53
N ASP A 703 17.63 -46.36 -48.92
CA ASP A 703 16.27 -46.69 -49.38
C ASP A 703 15.88 -45.88 -50.64
N TYR A 704 16.68 -44.89 -51.02
CA TYR A 704 16.56 -44.22 -52.31
C TYR A 704 17.14 -45.03 -53.47
N ARG A 705 17.81 -46.17 -53.27
CA ARG A 705 18.27 -47.03 -54.37
C ARG A 705 17.08 -47.58 -55.19
N SER A 706 17.32 -48.00 -56.43
CA SER A 706 16.29 -48.73 -57.21
C SER A 706 15.76 -49.94 -56.43
N GLY A 707 14.43 -50.07 -56.34
CA GLY A 707 13.75 -51.09 -55.53
C GLY A 707 13.65 -50.80 -54.02
N GLY A 708 14.26 -49.72 -53.52
CA GLY A 708 14.02 -49.19 -52.17
C GLY A 708 12.75 -48.35 -52.09
N SER A 709 12.29 -48.01 -50.88
CA SER A 709 11.03 -47.28 -50.66
C SER A 709 11.08 -45.84 -51.22
N GLY A 710 12.15 -45.10 -50.96
CA GLY A 710 12.40 -43.79 -51.58
C GLY A 710 12.67 -43.87 -53.08
N GLY A 711 13.33 -44.95 -53.52
CA GLY A 711 13.54 -45.21 -54.95
C GLY A 711 12.23 -45.41 -55.71
N ALA A 712 11.27 -46.14 -55.13
CA ALA A 712 9.93 -46.29 -55.68
C ALA A 712 9.17 -44.94 -55.76
N GLN A 713 9.34 -44.06 -54.78
CA GLN A 713 8.75 -42.71 -54.80
C GLN A 713 9.37 -41.81 -55.90
N LEU A 714 10.66 -41.97 -56.21
CA LEU A 714 11.29 -41.26 -57.33
C LEU A 714 10.88 -41.84 -58.69
N ALA A 715 10.89 -43.15 -58.85
CA ALA A 715 10.41 -43.82 -60.07
C ALA A 715 8.96 -43.43 -60.42
N ALA A 716 8.05 -43.45 -59.44
CA ALA A 716 6.66 -43.05 -59.60
C ALA A 716 6.47 -41.56 -59.97
N ARG A 717 7.51 -40.74 -59.86
CA ARG A 717 7.50 -39.30 -60.22
C ARG A 717 8.35 -39.00 -61.48
N GLY A 718 8.64 -40.04 -62.27
CA GLY A 718 9.29 -39.94 -63.57
C GLY A 718 10.81 -39.82 -63.53
N PHE A 719 11.45 -40.13 -62.40
CA PHE A 719 12.91 -40.26 -62.36
C PHE A 719 13.33 -41.64 -62.89
N VAL A 720 14.43 -41.68 -63.64
CA VAL A 720 15.04 -42.90 -64.19
C VAL A 720 16.31 -43.21 -63.41
N TRP A 721 16.41 -44.43 -62.89
CA TRP A 721 17.62 -44.93 -62.23
C TRP A 721 18.70 -45.28 -63.25
N ARG A 722 19.95 -44.97 -62.92
CA ARG A 722 21.15 -45.29 -63.70
C ARG A 722 22.27 -45.72 -62.76
N ASN A 723 23.11 -46.64 -63.21
CA ASN A 723 24.30 -47.12 -62.51
C ASN A 723 25.60 -46.79 -63.25
N ASP A 724 25.53 -46.04 -64.35
CA ASP A 724 26.67 -45.42 -65.02
C ASP A 724 27.24 -44.23 -64.21
N GLN A 725 28.22 -43.52 -64.78
CA GLN A 725 28.83 -42.31 -64.21
C GLN A 725 28.69 -41.09 -65.15
N SER A 726 27.69 -41.07 -66.04
CA SER A 726 27.45 -40.01 -67.03
C SER A 726 26.70 -38.80 -66.46
N PHE A 727 27.11 -38.34 -65.27
CA PHE A 727 26.38 -37.40 -64.42
C PHE A 727 26.11 -36.02 -65.04
N GLN A 728 24.96 -35.44 -64.70
CA GLN A 728 24.45 -34.14 -65.14
C GLN A 728 23.95 -33.32 -63.94
N ASN A 729 23.94 -32.00 -64.10
CA ASN A 729 23.55 -31.07 -63.03
C ASN A 729 22.10 -31.34 -62.57
N GLY A 730 21.95 -31.75 -61.31
CA GLY A 730 20.66 -32.06 -60.69
C GLY A 730 20.35 -33.55 -60.56
N ASP A 731 21.25 -34.45 -60.94
CA ASP A 731 21.14 -35.87 -60.60
C ASP A 731 21.19 -36.08 -59.08
N ILE A 732 20.41 -37.03 -58.57
CA ILE A 732 20.39 -37.43 -57.15
C ILE A 732 21.14 -38.76 -56.99
N LEU A 733 22.27 -38.74 -56.29
CA LEU A 733 23.23 -39.85 -56.19
C LEU A 733 23.05 -40.61 -54.88
N VAL A 734 23.14 -41.94 -54.93
CA VAL A 734 22.87 -42.84 -53.80
C VAL A 734 24.05 -43.79 -53.54
N TRP A 735 24.44 -43.87 -52.27
CA TRP A 735 25.45 -44.79 -51.75
C TRP A 735 24.82 -45.73 -50.72
N GLY A 736 25.22 -47.00 -50.73
CA GLY A 736 24.97 -47.98 -49.68
C GLY A 736 26.10 -48.01 -48.66
N ALA A 737 26.25 -49.13 -47.96
CA ALA A 737 27.34 -49.34 -46.99
C ALA A 737 28.73 -49.37 -47.67
N GLY A 738 29.74 -48.87 -46.96
CA GLY A 738 31.13 -48.79 -47.43
C GLY A 738 32.04 -48.18 -46.37
N THR A 739 33.33 -48.02 -46.67
CA THR A 739 34.38 -47.56 -45.72
C THR A 739 34.07 -46.25 -44.99
N TYR A 740 33.22 -45.40 -45.57
CA TYR A 740 32.81 -44.12 -44.99
C TYR A 740 31.28 -43.97 -44.85
N THR A 741 30.49 -44.99 -45.23
CA THR A 741 29.01 -44.95 -45.23
C THR A 741 28.43 -46.11 -44.44
N SER A 742 27.54 -45.79 -43.49
CA SER A 742 26.90 -46.80 -42.63
C SER A 742 25.91 -47.70 -43.40
N GLY A 743 25.31 -48.67 -42.72
CA GLY A 743 24.22 -49.49 -43.26
C GLY A 743 23.01 -48.68 -43.76
N TYR A 744 22.84 -47.45 -43.29
CA TYR A 744 21.80 -46.51 -43.74
C TYR A 744 22.12 -45.79 -45.06
N GLY A 745 23.34 -45.96 -45.58
CA GLY A 745 23.81 -45.36 -46.83
C GLY A 745 24.12 -43.86 -46.73
N HIS A 746 24.21 -43.21 -47.89
CA HIS A 746 24.34 -41.76 -48.03
C HIS A 746 23.70 -41.26 -49.34
N ILE A 747 23.33 -39.98 -49.41
CA ILE A 747 22.65 -39.40 -50.57
C ILE A 747 23.08 -37.95 -50.81
N GLY A 748 23.12 -37.51 -52.07
CA GLY A 748 23.56 -36.16 -52.45
C GLY A 748 23.15 -35.78 -53.87
N ILE A 749 23.58 -34.60 -54.32
CA ILE A 749 23.19 -33.99 -55.60
C ILE A 749 24.45 -33.69 -56.42
N TRP A 750 24.44 -34.00 -57.72
CA TRP A 750 25.55 -33.63 -58.61
C TRP A 750 25.37 -32.23 -59.21
N TYR A 751 26.42 -31.42 -59.17
CA TYR A 751 26.45 -30.12 -59.83
C TYR A 751 27.88 -29.71 -60.18
N ASN A 752 28.08 -29.20 -61.39
CA ASN A 752 29.33 -28.61 -61.88
C ASN A 752 30.61 -29.44 -61.55
N GLY A 753 30.55 -30.75 -61.80
CA GLY A 753 31.68 -31.66 -61.58
C GLY A 753 31.89 -32.12 -60.13
N LYS A 754 30.94 -31.86 -59.22
CA LYS A 754 31.06 -32.20 -57.79
C LYS A 754 29.75 -32.77 -57.22
N SER A 755 29.88 -33.59 -56.18
CA SER A 755 28.75 -34.06 -55.37
C SER A 755 28.58 -33.19 -54.12
N PHE A 756 27.34 -32.76 -53.86
CA PHE A 756 26.92 -31.91 -52.75
C PHE A 756 26.01 -32.68 -51.81
N ASP A 757 26.33 -32.66 -50.52
CA ASP A 757 25.69 -33.45 -49.47
C ASP A 757 25.78 -32.76 -48.11
N GLN A 758 25.08 -33.30 -47.11
CA GLN A 758 25.14 -32.89 -45.71
C GLN A 758 25.10 -34.12 -44.79
N ASN A 759 25.87 -34.10 -43.70
CA ASN A 759 25.76 -35.04 -42.58
C ASN A 759 26.46 -34.41 -41.37
N SER A 760 25.68 -34.04 -40.34
CA SER A 760 26.19 -33.39 -39.13
C SER A 760 26.74 -34.34 -38.05
N GLY A 761 26.61 -35.66 -38.21
CA GLY A 761 26.83 -36.63 -37.12
C GLY A 761 28.12 -37.47 -37.17
N TRP A 762 28.56 -37.91 -38.36
CA TRP A 762 29.38 -39.15 -38.47
C TRP A 762 30.84 -39.01 -38.94
N HIS A 763 31.37 -37.79 -39.09
CA HIS A 763 32.74 -37.58 -39.58
C HIS A 763 33.53 -36.60 -38.71
N ARG A 764 33.93 -37.05 -37.50
CA ARG A 764 34.79 -36.26 -36.60
C ARG A 764 36.27 -36.27 -36.99
N ASP A 765 36.77 -37.39 -37.55
CA ASP A 765 38.22 -37.61 -37.79
C ASP A 765 38.68 -37.37 -39.24
N VAL A 766 37.80 -36.82 -40.10
CA VAL A 766 38.21 -36.18 -41.35
C VAL A 766 37.81 -34.71 -41.30
N GLY A 767 38.83 -33.84 -41.29
CA GLY A 767 38.70 -32.45 -40.83
C GLY A 767 37.56 -31.65 -41.47
N VAL A 768 36.63 -31.20 -40.61
CA VAL A 768 35.60 -30.18 -40.86
C VAL A 768 34.91 -30.28 -42.22
N ARG A 769 33.93 -31.19 -42.34
CA ARG A 769 33.05 -31.29 -43.51
C ARG A 769 32.12 -30.07 -43.65
N GLN A 770 32.65 -28.99 -44.23
CA GLN A 770 31.83 -27.99 -44.90
C GLN A 770 31.16 -28.61 -46.13
N SER A 771 29.88 -28.31 -46.36
CA SER A 771 29.12 -28.83 -47.51
C SER A 771 29.80 -28.50 -48.84
N GLY A 772 30.02 -29.48 -49.72
CA GLY A 772 30.56 -29.21 -51.06
C GLY A 772 31.46 -30.28 -51.68
N TYR A 773 31.74 -31.37 -50.97
CA TYR A 773 32.47 -32.51 -51.54
C TYR A 773 32.15 -33.82 -50.83
N SER A 774 31.40 -34.70 -51.48
CA SER A 774 31.21 -36.06 -50.99
C SER A 774 32.45 -36.92 -51.31
N GLN A 775 33.10 -37.46 -50.27
CA GLN A 775 34.32 -38.29 -50.41
C GLN A 775 34.04 -39.71 -50.96
N PHE A 776 32.79 -40.05 -51.18
CA PHE A 776 32.29 -41.41 -51.42
C PHE A 776 32.44 -41.90 -52.88
N TRP A 777 33.24 -41.20 -53.69
CA TRP A 777 33.16 -41.26 -55.16
C TRP A 777 33.48 -42.62 -55.80
N SER A 778 34.19 -43.50 -55.08
CA SER A 778 34.64 -44.80 -55.58
C SER A 778 34.22 -46.02 -54.73
N GLN A 779 33.52 -45.81 -53.59
CA GLN A 779 33.16 -46.91 -52.67
C GLN A 779 31.73 -46.75 -52.14
N GLY A 780 30.99 -47.85 -52.10
CA GLY A 780 29.58 -47.88 -51.66
C GLY A 780 28.57 -47.29 -52.67
N TYR A 781 29.02 -46.66 -53.76
CA TYR A 781 28.15 -46.07 -54.79
C TYR A 781 27.25 -47.13 -55.44
N LEU A 782 25.93 -46.86 -55.49
CA LEU A 782 24.94 -47.78 -56.06
C LEU A 782 24.40 -47.31 -57.41
N GLY A 783 24.34 -45.99 -57.63
CA GLY A 783 23.73 -45.38 -58.80
C GLY A 783 23.14 -44.00 -58.49
N TYR A 784 22.36 -43.49 -59.42
CA TYR A 784 21.72 -42.17 -59.34
C TYR A 784 20.36 -42.15 -60.03
N TRP A 785 19.57 -41.14 -59.69
CA TRP A 785 18.33 -40.78 -60.37
C TRP A 785 18.52 -39.53 -61.20
N ARG A 786 18.09 -39.60 -62.46
CA ARG A 786 17.90 -38.44 -63.34
C ARG A 786 16.42 -38.27 -63.63
N LYS A 787 15.90 -37.05 -63.58
CA LYS A 787 14.61 -36.75 -64.22
C LYS A 787 14.88 -36.35 -65.69
N PRO A 788 14.26 -37.02 -66.68
CA PRO A 788 14.37 -36.63 -68.10
C PRO A 788 13.83 -35.22 -68.37
#